data_AF-A0A817WNK2-F1
#
_entry.id   AF-A0A817WNK2-F1
#
_cell.length_a   1.000
_cell.length_b   1.000
_cell.length_c   1.000
_cell.angle_alpha   90.00
_cell.angle_beta   90.00
_cell.angle_gamma   90.00
#
_symmetry.space_group_name_H-M   'P 1'
#
loop_
_entity.id
_entity.type
_entity.pdbx_description
1 polymer ?
#
loop_
_entity_poly.entity_id
_entity_poly.type
_entity_poly.pdbx_seq_one_letter_code
_entity_poly.pdbx_strand_id
1 'polypeptide(L)'
;MFYTTPESMLIMYMMIFLALHHAVHTQYSLYYSDIRSGSYLTFDCLYDQFIEGEKNVYSSYIMNKQLISYCRRPDSDEQEEEMSDISDENIANTITFKELSKQGITSEQLLNWSAPMDVAERYAMNNKSSELFYNCSFPWFGSKCQYRFVYNTSLSFHEIVQASMKSRNIWRITVNVTTCYRFLSDCNRGPWPLCLDWRQICNGKADCMHGEDEQGCEILEMTTCSHNEYRCLYGGQCIPMSFAQDSSLSVDCLDGSEEKEIFEFTSSPTKSICYSTNAFRCTERISRYPHTFPCGDGEFLTEADVPSYQRLCSNGRDMEATLAVLTSFHHIEALKCRQAVHCSIFSNQSYNITVAWYCYYGILILLNDANQTKKCLCPPNYFGSRCQWQGQRVSLTLQFRTEVTVVSPIIFQLIIMLIDEQGKITPNHEQITYIPDHDCNTKFNIYLLYPHRPKRASANYSIRIDLFDKLTLEYWTSYYLPIPFQFLPVNRIATQLIISEKRENELCILSCGEHGQCMKYTNMNNSFFCRCHPEYSGAFCNITHQCKCSNDSLCLAESICVCSLNKFGPHCYLKRSICQSTNNICEHNRYCISLDDRINLNAFMCICKEGYHGERCQYKNNRIDIRIDGTIIEKSSSFILHSIIAFNVITKHERLTTLKKIAFGYNTMTISVRQSFNILLIQIPDGDYYLAVLREKFIQSEFIHTNISSENLCYPVLELFNNTFRQYEYLRRVKYYPLLCRQYSKVMCFYDEYNMCVCDSDRFSNCFEFNNTLKYDCSGKNLCYNDGRCFLNNETCPTTFICVCNDCFYGSQCQFSTKDFIFSLDPILGYHIKPNISLNQQPFIIIFSILITTIMLILQLIMGSLSVATFKLKKSREVGCGYYLLASSITSMCMIIVLLIKFWQLILSQMSIITNRSMLSINCKSIEIILKSCLASTEWLNACVSIERIFTVINGISFNKKESRIMAKRVIFVVIVVTIITHIHDPLRRRLIDDLDGDQQRVWCLSQYSSTLTKYNTFITIFHFLIPFAINMTSAFIIIILTARSRTKIKTKETFMKNFRLKIKQNKHIIIAPSVLLLLGLPRLTISFTSGCMRSPRQSWLYLIGYFASFIPSALTLIIFILPSETYKKEFDKIRQAWFRRFCSRS
;
A
#
# COMPACT_ATOMS: atom_id res chain seq x y z
N MET A 1 -13.96 -43.82 -47.85
CA MET A 1 -14.66 -43.18 -48.98
C MET A 1 -15.42 -41.98 -48.44
N PHE A 2 -14.79 -40.81 -48.40
CA PHE A 2 -15.48 -39.54 -48.15
C PHE A 2 -15.19 -38.66 -49.36
N TYR A 3 -16.23 -38.34 -50.12
CA TYR A 3 -16.17 -37.47 -51.29
C TYR A 3 -15.94 -36.03 -50.80
N THR A 4 -14.71 -35.54 -50.92
CA THR A 4 -14.40 -34.11 -50.77
C THR A 4 -14.82 -33.41 -52.06
N THR A 5 -15.82 -32.54 -51.97
CA THR A 5 -16.33 -31.73 -53.09
C THR A 5 -15.27 -30.70 -53.53
N PRO A 6 -15.25 -30.26 -54.81
CA PRO A 6 -14.28 -29.29 -55.32
C PRO A 6 -14.25 -27.97 -54.53
N GLU A 7 -15.39 -27.55 -53.98
CA GLU A 7 -15.50 -26.35 -53.14
C GLU A 7 -14.74 -26.49 -51.80
N SER A 8 -14.72 -27.68 -51.20
CA SER A 8 -13.95 -27.93 -49.97
C SER A 8 -12.44 -27.89 -50.21
N MET A 9 -11.98 -28.35 -51.37
CA MET A 9 -10.59 -28.23 -51.83
C MET A 9 -10.22 -26.76 -52.10
N LEU A 10 -11.12 -25.97 -52.68
CA LEU A 10 -10.88 -24.56 -52.96
C LEU A 10 -10.84 -23.71 -51.68
N ILE A 11 -11.71 -23.99 -50.71
CA ILE A 11 -11.70 -23.34 -49.40
C ILE A 11 -10.45 -23.74 -48.61
N MET A 12 -10.05 -25.01 -48.67
CA MET A 12 -8.81 -25.47 -48.05
C MET A 12 -7.59 -24.83 -48.72
N TYR A 13 -7.56 -24.73 -50.06
CA TYR A 13 -6.50 -24.01 -50.78
C TYR A 13 -6.48 -22.53 -50.47
N MET A 14 -7.65 -21.86 -50.37
CA MET A 14 -7.74 -20.45 -49.98
C MET A 14 -7.34 -20.24 -48.52
N MET A 15 -7.68 -21.16 -47.61
CA MET A 15 -7.24 -21.14 -46.21
C MET A 15 -5.75 -21.41 -46.10
N ILE A 16 -5.17 -22.28 -46.93
CA ILE A 16 -3.73 -22.52 -47.03
C ILE A 16 -3.02 -21.33 -47.67
N PHE A 17 -3.61 -20.69 -48.69
CA PHE A 17 -3.06 -19.49 -49.33
C PHE A 17 -3.14 -18.27 -48.40
N LEU A 18 -4.23 -18.12 -47.64
CA LEU A 18 -4.38 -17.12 -46.57
C LEU A 18 -3.44 -17.42 -45.40
N ALA A 19 -3.24 -18.68 -45.02
CA ALA A 19 -2.26 -19.07 -44.00
C ALA A 19 -0.81 -18.88 -44.46
N LEU A 20 -0.53 -19.08 -45.77
CA LEU A 20 0.78 -18.81 -46.38
C LEU A 20 1.03 -17.31 -46.58
N HIS A 21 0.00 -16.50 -46.88
CA HIS A 21 0.09 -15.03 -46.89
C HIS A 21 0.12 -14.41 -45.49
N HIS A 22 -0.37 -15.12 -44.47
CA HIS A 22 -0.25 -14.77 -43.05
C HIS A 22 0.88 -15.52 -42.35
N ALA A 23 1.95 -15.87 -43.06
CA ALA A 23 3.24 -16.06 -42.42
C ALA A 23 3.62 -14.72 -41.76
N VAL A 24 3.21 -14.54 -40.50
CA VAL A 24 3.56 -13.37 -39.69
C VAL A 24 5.07 -13.43 -39.52
N HIS A 25 5.79 -12.71 -40.36
CA HIS A 25 7.24 -12.55 -40.23
C HIS A 25 7.52 -11.92 -38.85
N THR A 26 8.40 -12.54 -38.07
CA THR A 26 8.74 -12.04 -36.74
C THR A 26 9.53 -10.74 -36.87
N GLN A 27 9.06 -9.68 -36.20
CA GLN A 27 9.68 -8.35 -36.23
C GLN A 27 10.89 -8.29 -35.28
N TYR A 28 11.98 -7.66 -35.72
CA TYR A 28 13.18 -7.42 -34.91
C TYR A 28 13.46 -5.92 -34.82
N SER A 29 12.87 -5.26 -33.83
CA SER A 29 13.05 -3.82 -33.64
C SER A 29 14.30 -3.54 -32.81
N LEU A 30 15.35 -3.02 -33.47
CA LEU A 30 16.56 -2.58 -32.78
C LEU A 30 16.28 -1.35 -31.90
N TYR A 31 16.94 -1.31 -30.74
CA TYR A 31 16.80 -0.24 -29.77
C TYR A 31 18.18 0.26 -29.31
N TYR A 32 18.51 1.51 -29.59
CA TYR A 32 19.78 2.09 -29.15
C TYR A 32 19.70 2.47 -27.67
N SER A 33 20.58 1.88 -26.85
CA SER A 33 20.50 2.01 -25.38
C SER A 33 21.83 2.05 -24.65
N ASP A 34 22.92 1.54 -25.23
CA ASP A 34 24.27 1.72 -24.66
C ASP A 34 24.84 3.05 -25.20
N ILE A 35 24.39 4.18 -24.62
CA ILE A 35 24.96 5.50 -24.90
C ILE A 35 26.14 5.66 -23.94
N ARG A 36 27.37 5.78 -24.46
CA ARG A 36 28.55 6.10 -23.65
C ARG A 36 29.04 7.51 -24.01
N SER A 37 29.03 8.41 -23.03
CA SER A 37 29.36 9.83 -23.25
C SER A 37 30.86 10.00 -23.55
N GLY A 38 31.20 10.59 -24.71
CA GLY A 38 32.57 11.05 -25.02
C GLY A 38 32.99 10.87 -26.48
N SER A 39 32.47 9.88 -27.18
CA SER A 39 32.67 9.68 -28.63
C SER A 39 31.65 8.65 -29.15
N TYR A 40 30.84 9.09 -30.11
CA TYR A 40 30.03 8.37 -31.11
C TYR A 40 29.96 6.82 -31.15
N LEU A 41 29.67 6.12 -30.04
CA LEU A 41 29.41 4.68 -30.09
C LEU A 41 28.05 4.34 -29.48
N THR A 42 26.98 4.55 -30.26
CA THR A 42 25.66 3.98 -30.03
C THR A 42 25.63 2.58 -30.64
N PHE A 43 25.56 1.53 -29.83
CA PHE A 43 25.49 0.16 -30.34
C PHE A 43 24.04 -0.31 -30.52
N ASP A 44 23.81 -1.05 -31.61
CA ASP A 44 22.56 -1.75 -31.88
C ASP A 44 22.31 -2.83 -30.83
N CYS A 45 21.15 -2.78 -30.17
CA CYS A 45 20.73 -3.77 -29.17
C CYS A 45 19.36 -4.38 -29.48
N LEU A 46 19.22 -5.65 -29.11
CA LEU A 46 17.94 -6.35 -28.97
C LEU A 46 17.72 -6.76 -27.53
N TYR A 47 16.47 -6.97 -27.15
CA TYR A 47 16.10 -7.22 -25.77
C TYR A 47 15.39 -8.56 -25.64
N ASP A 48 15.78 -9.33 -24.63
CA ASP A 48 15.14 -10.58 -24.26
C ASP A 48 14.63 -10.49 -22.81
N GLN A 49 13.40 -10.95 -22.57
CA GLN A 49 12.81 -10.97 -21.24
C GLN A 49 12.84 -12.39 -20.68
N PHE A 50 13.46 -12.51 -19.52
CA PHE A 50 13.45 -13.73 -18.73
C PHE A 50 12.51 -13.55 -17.52
N ILE A 51 11.60 -14.50 -17.33
CA ILE A 51 10.69 -14.54 -16.18
C ILE A 51 10.89 -15.90 -15.50
N GLU A 52 11.38 -15.87 -14.25
CA GLU A 52 11.55 -17.03 -13.38
C GLU A 52 10.47 -17.04 -12.28
N GLY A 53 9.99 -18.24 -11.94
CA GLY A 53 8.79 -18.43 -11.12
C GLY A 53 7.63 -18.92 -11.99
N GLU A 54 6.93 -19.99 -11.57
CA GLU A 54 5.84 -20.55 -12.38
C GLU A 54 4.73 -19.52 -12.57
N LYS A 55 4.43 -19.22 -13.84
CA LYS A 55 3.27 -18.44 -14.28
C LYS A 55 1.99 -19.29 -14.18
N ASN A 56 1.81 -20.05 -13.10
CA ASN A 56 0.51 -20.62 -12.80
C ASN A 56 -0.32 -19.53 -12.14
N VAL A 57 -1.43 -19.17 -12.78
CA VAL A 57 -2.31 -17.99 -12.58
C VAL A 57 -2.86 -17.82 -11.15
N TYR A 58 -2.51 -18.74 -10.25
CA TYR A 58 -3.04 -18.82 -8.90
C TYR A 58 -1.94 -19.34 -7.98
N SER A 59 -0.84 -18.57 -7.81
CA SER A 59 0.06 -18.77 -6.66
C SER A 59 0.84 -17.55 -6.22
N SER A 60 1.08 -17.46 -4.91
CA SER A 60 1.80 -16.39 -4.22
C SER A 60 3.33 -16.57 -4.26
N TYR A 61 3.88 -17.08 -5.36
CA TYR A 61 5.35 -17.13 -5.50
C TYR A 61 5.88 -15.77 -5.96
N ILE A 62 7.06 -15.41 -5.44
CA ILE A 62 7.80 -14.24 -5.87
C ILE A 62 8.22 -14.45 -7.32
N MET A 63 7.82 -13.54 -8.22
CA MET A 63 8.24 -13.58 -9.62
C MET A 63 9.57 -12.85 -9.78
N ASN A 64 10.52 -13.47 -10.48
CA ASN A 64 11.79 -12.86 -10.86
C ASN A 64 11.73 -12.41 -12.30
N LYS A 65 11.72 -11.09 -12.54
CA LYS A 65 11.71 -10.51 -13.87
C LYS A 65 13.09 -9.93 -14.19
N GLN A 66 13.65 -10.34 -15.33
CA GLN A 66 14.92 -9.84 -15.84
C GLN A 66 14.76 -9.43 -17.30
N LEU A 67 15.32 -8.28 -17.66
CA LEU A 67 15.44 -7.85 -19.04
C LEU A 67 16.92 -7.83 -19.44
N ILE A 68 17.28 -8.54 -20.50
CA ILE A 68 18.66 -8.74 -20.94
C ILE A 68 18.85 -8.07 -22.30
N SER A 69 19.72 -7.05 -22.35
CA SER A 69 20.11 -6.40 -23.61
C SER A 69 21.24 -7.15 -24.30
N TYR A 70 21.03 -7.58 -25.54
CA TYR A 70 22.03 -8.16 -26.43
C TYR A 70 22.49 -7.11 -27.43
N CYS A 71 23.67 -6.53 -27.18
CA CYS A 71 24.21 -5.40 -27.93
C CYS A 71 25.51 -5.76 -28.64
N ARG A 72 25.84 -5.09 -29.74
CA ARG A 72 27.21 -5.11 -30.28
C ARG A 72 28.16 -4.47 -29.26
N ARG A 73 29.24 -5.15 -28.87
CA ARG A 73 30.21 -4.62 -27.88
C ARG A 73 31.64 -4.95 -28.33
N PRO A 74 32.37 -4.01 -28.96
CA PRO A 74 33.72 -4.26 -29.49
C PRO A 74 34.76 -4.50 -28.39
N ASP A 75 35.98 -4.84 -28.80
CA ASP A 75 37.10 -5.18 -27.90
C ASP A 75 37.70 -3.95 -27.19
N SER A 76 37.54 -2.75 -27.75
CA SER A 76 37.97 -1.48 -27.15
C SER A 76 36.96 -0.37 -27.42
N ASP A 77 36.85 0.58 -26.48
CA ASP A 77 35.94 1.73 -26.57
C ASP A 77 36.35 2.76 -27.66
N GLU A 78 37.52 2.62 -28.29
CA GLU A 78 38.05 3.55 -29.31
C GLU A 78 37.94 3.04 -30.77
N GLN A 79 37.39 1.83 -30.98
CA GLN A 79 37.26 1.27 -32.34
C GLN A 79 36.02 1.84 -33.03
N GLU A 80 36.23 2.80 -33.94
CA GLU A 80 35.24 3.13 -34.98
C GLU A 80 35.18 1.96 -35.97
N GLU A 81 34.00 1.34 -36.12
CA GLU A 81 33.79 0.35 -37.17
C GLU A 81 33.36 1.05 -38.46
N GLU A 82 34.24 1.08 -39.45
CA GLU A 82 33.86 1.39 -40.82
C GLU A 82 32.90 0.30 -41.33
N MET A 83 31.68 0.72 -41.69
CA MET A 83 30.68 -0.18 -42.27
C MET A 83 30.99 -0.36 -43.76
N SER A 84 31.25 -1.59 -44.17
CA SER A 84 31.50 -1.97 -45.56
C SER A 84 30.31 -1.63 -46.48
N ASP A 85 30.58 -1.45 -47.78
CA ASP A 85 29.55 -1.22 -48.80
C ASP A 85 28.49 -2.33 -48.75
N ILE A 86 27.25 -1.92 -48.47
CA ILE A 86 26.09 -2.81 -48.34
C ILE A 86 25.57 -3.12 -49.74
N SER A 87 25.25 -4.39 -50.03
CA SER A 87 24.71 -4.76 -51.34
C SER A 87 23.28 -4.21 -51.54
N ASP A 88 23.06 -3.46 -52.62
CA ASP A 88 21.76 -2.87 -52.95
C ASP A 88 20.65 -3.92 -53.16
N GLU A 89 20.98 -5.17 -53.51
CA GLU A 89 20.01 -6.26 -53.73
C GLU A 89 19.18 -6.63 -52.48
N ASN A 90 19.69 -6.34 -51.29
CA ASN A 90 19.04 -6.65 -50.00
C ASN A 90 18.16 -5.50 -49.49
N ILE A 91 18.15 -4.37 -50.20
CA ILE A 91 17.32 -3.21 -49.90
C ILE A 91 16.08 -3.28 -50.79
N ALA A 92 14.90 -3.42 -50.19
CA ALA A 92 13.64 -3.48 -50.94
C ALA A 92 13.36 -2.14 -51.62
N ASN A 93 13.55 -1.02 -50.89
CA ASN A 93 13.45 0.35 -51.40
C ASN A 93 14.16 1.33 -50.44
N THR A 94 14.70 2.42 -50.98
CA THR A 94 15.16 3.59 -50.21
C THR A 94 14.17 4.73 -50.38
N ILE A 95 13.70 5.33 -49.28
CA ILE A 95 12.65 6.36 -49.31
C ILE A 95 13.05 7.49 -48.37
N THR A 96 12.92 8.75 -48.78
CA THR A 96 13.20 9.88 -47.89
C THR A 96 12.07 10.08 -46.87
N PHE A 97 12.37 10.62 -45.69
CA PHE A 97 11.35 10.97 -44.69
C PHE A 97 10.27 11.89 -45.28
N LYS A 98 10.68 12.87 -46.10
CA LYS A 98 9.75 13.75 -46.81
C LYS A 98 8.77 13.00 -47.72
N GLU A 99 9.21 11.95 -48.40
CA GLU A 99 8.35 11.12 -49.27
C GLU A 99 7.43 10.21 -48.45
N LEU A 100 7.94 9.58 -47.38
CA LEU A 100 7.12 8.81 -46.44
C LEU A 100 5.99 9.67 -45.86
N SER A 101 6.31 10.91 -45.50
CA SER A 101 5.34 11.87 -44.98
C SER A 101 4.28 12.24 -46.03
N LYS A 102 4.68 12.45 -47.29
CA LYS A 102 3.73 12.70 -48.39
C LYS A 102 2.81 11.51 -48.66
N GLN A 103 3.28 10.28 -48.43
CA GLN A 103 2.50 9.05 -48.56
C GLN A 103 1.58 8.80 -47.35
N GLY A 104 1.62 9.64 -46.32
CA GLY A 104 0.79 9.48 -45.12
C GLY A 104 1.24 8.34 -44.21
N ILE A 105 2.49 7.88 -44.33
CA ILE A 105 3.03 6.78 -43.52
C ILE A 105 3.28 7.23 -42.07
N THR A 106 2.80 6.47 -41.09
CA THR A 106 3.01 6.76 -39.66
C THR A 106 4.27 6.10 -39.11
N SER A 107 4.84 6.64 -38.03
CA SER A 107 6.00 6.02 -37.36
C SER A 107 5.71 4.59 -36.86
N GLU A 108 4.46 4.29 -36.51
CA GLU A 108 4.03 2.95 -36.13
C GLU A 108 4.05 1.97 -37.30
N GLN A 109 3.69 2.43 -38.51
CA GLN A 109 3.85 1.63 -39.72
C GLN A 109 5.32 1.35 -40.02
N LEU A 110 6.23 2.30 -39.75
CA LEU A 110 7.67 2.06 -39.87
C LEU A 110 8.15 0.98 -38.88
N LEU A 111 7.71 1.03 -37.62
CA LEU A 111 8.02 -0.02 -36.64
C LEU A 111 7.49 -1.39 -37.09
N ASN A 112 6.29 -1.44 -37.69
CA ASN A 112 5.74 -2.66 -38.26
C ASN A 112 6.56 -3.22 -39.42
N TRP A 113 7.34 -2.36 -40.10
CA TRP A 113 8.32 -2.74 -41.12
C TRP A 113 9.70 -3.08 -40.51
N SER A 114 9.77 -3.35 -39.21
CA SER A 114 11.01 -3.64 -38.47
C SER A 114 12.04 -2.50 -38.53
N ALA A 115 11.58 -1.25 -38.69
CA ALA A 115 12.45 -0.09 -38.57
C ALA A 115 13.03 -0.04 -37.13
N PRO A 116 14.33 0.28 -36.98
CA PRO A 116 14.89 0.60 -35.68
C PRO A 116 14.10 1.71 -34.97
N MET A 117 13.97 1.61 -33.65
CA MET A 117 13.13 2.48 -32.84
C MET A 117 13.52 3.95 -32.95
N ASP A 118 14.83 4.22 -32.98
CA ASP A 118 15.42 5.55 -33.16
C ASP A 118 15.13 6.14 -34.56
N VAL A 119 15.10 5.32 -35.61
CA VAL A 119 14.77 5.77 -36.97
C VAL A 119 13.31 6.18 -37.03
N ALA A 120 12.42 5.36 -36.46
CA ALA A 120 11.00 5.68 -36.36
C ALA A 120 10.76 6.93 -35.49
N GLU A 121 11.57 7.13 -34.45
CA GLU A 121 11.49 8.29 -33.56
C GLU A 121 12.03 9.57 -34.23
N ARG A 122 13.16 9.50 -34.94
CA ARG A 122 13.67 10.62 -35.76
C ARG A 122 12.66 11.01 -36.84
N TYR A 123 12.00 10.04 -37.47
CA TYR A 123 10.91 10.31 -38.40
C TYR A 123 9.73 11.01 -37.71
N ALA A 124 9.35 10.59 -36.50
CA ALA A 124 8.32 11.27 -35.71
C ALA A 124 8.72 12.71 -35.33
N MET A 125 10.00 12.94 -35.03
CA MET A 125 10.54 14.23 -34.64
C MET A 125 10.64 15.21 -35.81
N ASN A 126 11.14 14.77 -36.97
CA ASN A 126 11.35 15.61 -38.14
C ASN A 126 11.04 14.90 -39.47
N ASN A 127 9.76 14.68 -39.74
CA ASN A 127 9.26 14.03 -40.95
C ASN A 127 9.51 14.80 -42.27
N LYS A 128 10.03 16.03 -42.21
CA LYS A 128 10.34 16.86 -43.39
C LYS A 128 11.81 16.76 -43.81
N SER A 129 12.64 16.00 -43.08
CA SER A 129 14.06 15.85 -43.40
C SER A 129 14.27 15.08 -44.71
N SER A 130 15.46 15.23 -45.29
CA SER A 130 15.93 14.42 -46.42
C SER A 130 16.66 13.15 -45.97
N GLU A 131 16.48 12.72 -44.71
CA GLU A 131 17.05 11.49 -44.18
C GLU A 131 16.41 10.28 -44.90
N LEU A 132 17.22 9.25 -45.16
CA LEU A 132 16.82 8.05 -45.88
C LEU A 132 16.34 6.97 -44.89
N PHE A 133 15.17 6.40 -45.18
CA PHE A 133 14.72 5.14 -44.61
C PHE A 133 15.05 4.00 -45.57
N TYR A 134 15.73 2.98 -45.06
CA TYR A 134 16.05 1.76 -45.79
C TYR A 134 15.00 0.69 -45.47
N ASN A 135 14.12 0.40 -46.43
CA ASN A 135 13.16 -0.68 -46.27
C ASN A 135 13.85 -2.01 -46.62
N CYS A 136 13.96 -2.90 -45.64
CA CYS A 136 14.75 -4.12 -45.78
C CYS A 136 13.98 -5.26 -46.42
N SER A 137 14.61 -5.95 -47.36
CA SER A 137 14.10 -7.23 -47.85
C SER A 137 14.25 -8.28 -46.77
N PHE A 138 13.17 -8.97 -46.40
CA PHE A 138 13.25 -10.08 -45.45
C PHE A 138 14.26 -11.14 -45.95
N PRO A 139 15.16 -11.66 -45.09
CA PRO A 139 15.21 -11.56 -43.62
C PRO A 139 16.21 -10.54 -43.05
N TRP A 140 16.64 -9.55 -43.82
CA TRP A 140 17.58 -8.53 -43.38
C TRP A 140 16.90 -7.48 -42.50
N PHE A 141 17.62 -6.96 -41.51
CA PHE A 141 17.13 -5.93 -40.60
C PHE A 141 18.27 -4.98 -40.17
N GLY A 142 17.89 -3.86 -39.57
CA GLY A 142 18.81 -2.81 -39.14
C GLY A 142 18.56 -1.49 -39.87
N SER A 143 19.23 -0.43 -39.41
CA SER A 143 19.06 0.94 -39.94
C SER A 143 19.41 1.09 -41.42
N LYS A 144 20.26 0.20 -41.95
CA LYS A 144 20.63 0.06 -43.36
C LYS A 144 20.50 -1.37 -43.87
N CYS A 145 19.69 -2.21 -43.24
CA CYS A 145 19.52 -3.62 -43.61
C CYS A 145 20.82 -4.45 -43.53
N GLN A 146 21.64 -4.15 -42.53
CA GLN A 146 22.99 -4.68 -42.39
C GLN A 146 23.08 -6.03 -41.67
N TYR A 147 22.01 -6.50 -41.01
CA TYR A 147 22.06 -7.70 -40.16
C TYR A 147 21.11 -8.80 -40.63
N ARG A 148 21.53 -10.05 -40.42
CA ARG A 148 20.69 -11.24 -40.56
C ARG A 148 21.06 -12.29 -39.50
N PHE A 149 20.06 -13.01 -38.98
CA PHE A 149 20.31 -14.16 -38.11
C PHE A 149 20.67 -15.41 -38.89
N VAL A 150 21.45 -16.31 -38.26
CA VAL A 150 21.77 -17.64 -38.82
C VAL A 150 20.62 -18.64 -38.63
N TYR A 151 19.77 -18.42 -37.62
CA TYR A 151 18.63 -19.26 -37.28
C TYR A 151 17.42 -19.00 -38.20
N ASN A 152 16.41 -19.89 -38.15
CA ASN A 152 15.18 -19.73 -38.92
C ASN A 152 14.49 -18.40 -38.55
N THR A 153 14.10 -17.65 -39.57
CA THR A 153 13.63 -16.26 -39.49
C THR A 153 12.14 -16.15 -39.14
N SER A 154 11.49 -17.28 -38.81
CA SER A 154 10.15 -17.35 -38.21
C SER A 154 10.17 -17.38 -36.68
N LEU A 155 11.35 -17.42 -36.04
CA LEU A 155 11.50 -17.47 -34.59
C LEU A 155 11.57 -16.06 -34.00
N SER A 156 10.88 -15.85 -32.88
CA SER A 156 11.04 -14.64 -32.07
C SER A 156 12.47 -14.53 -31.54
N PHE A 157 12.91 -13.31 -31.18
CA PHE A 157 14.25 -13.12 -30.64
C PHE A 157 14.50 -13.96 -29.37
N HIS A 158 13.49 -14.08 -28.50
CA HIS A 158 13.52 -14.96 -27.32
C HIS A 158 13.80 -16.43 -27.69
N GLU A 159 13.11 -16.96 -28.71
CA GLU A 159 13.31 -18.33 -29.19
C GLU A 159 14.69 -18.51 -29.82
N ILE A 160 15.21 -17.49 -30.53
CA ILE A 160 16.59 -17.48 -31.06
C ILE A 160 17.60 -17.55 -29.91
N VAL A 161 17.42 -16.76 -28.85
CA VAL A 161 18.26 -16.80 -27.66
C VAL A 161 18.22 -18.19 -27.03
N GLN A 162 17.03 -18.73 -26.76
CA GLN A 162 16.88 -20.08 -26.19
C GLN A 162 17.51 -21.17 -27.06
N ALA A 163 17.29 -21.14 -28.38
CA ALA A 163 17.86 -22.09 -29.32
C ALA A 163 19.39 -21.99 -29.35
N SER A 164 19.92 -20.76 -29.33
CA SER A 164 21.35 -20.49 -29.26
C SER A 164 21.97 -21.08 -28.00
N MET A 165 21.37 -20.84 -26.83
CA MET A 165 21.86 -21.41 -25.56
C MET A 165 21.77 -22.94 -25.57
N LYS A 166 20.60 -23.52 -25.89
CA LYS A 166 20.41 -24.98 -25.91
C LYS A 166 21.36 -25.70 -26.87
N SER A 167 21.74 -25.06 -27.98
CA SER A 167 22.68 -25.63 -28.96
C SER A 167 24.12 -25.78 -28.44
N ARG A 168 24.42 -25.27 -27.25
CA ARG A 168 25.75 -25.34 -26.60
C ARG A 168 25.94 -26.55 -25.67
N ASN A 169 24.97 -27.45 -25.57
CA ASN A 169 25.10 -28.65 -24.73
C ASN A 169 26.16 -29.63 -25.31
N ILE A 170 27.02 -30.17 -24.43
CA ILE A 170 28.38 -30.67 -24.73
C ILE A 170 28.55 -32.12 -25.16
N TRP A 171 27.49 -32.84 -25.51
CA TRP A 171 27.68 -34.21 -26.02
C TRP A 171 28.48 -34.29 -27.36
N ARG A 172 28.99 -33.17 -27.91
CA ARG A 172 29.83 -33.08 -29.13
C ARG A 172 30.90 -31.98 -29.01
N ILE A 173 32.17 -32.38 -29.00
CA ILE A 173 33.35 -31.61 -28.56
C ILE A 173 33.79 -30.52 -29.58
N THR A 174 33.98 -29.28 -29.11
CA THR A 174 34.95 -28.31 -29.66
C THR A 174 35.74 -27.68 -28.53
N VAL A 175 37.06 -27.61 -28.69
CA VAL A 175 38.02 -26.97 -27.78
C VAL A 175 38.23 -25.51 -28.28
N ASN A 176 38.16 -24.52 -27.36
CA ASN A 176 38.33 -23.06 -27.47
C ASN A 176 37.05 -22.22 -27.17
N VAL A 177 36.43 -22.41 -26.01
CA VAL A 177 35.15 -21.77 -25.66
C VAL A 177 35.08 -21.12 -24.26
N THR A 178 36.23 -20.79 -23.65
CA THR A 178 36.26 -20.06 -22.37
C THR A 178 36.11 -18.55 -22.52
N THR A 179 35.26 -17.95 -21.68
CA THR A 179 35.27 -16.49 -21.44
C THR A 179 36.26 -16.12 -20.35
N CYS A 180 36.83 -14.92 -20.45
CA CYS A 180 37.95 -14.50 -19.61
C CYS A 180 37.72 -13.11 -18.99
N TYR A 181 38.05 -12.98 -17.72
CA TYR A 181 38.27 -11.70 -17.07
C TYR A 181 39.70 -11.23 -17.33
N ARG A 182 39.86 -10.02 -17.90
CA ARG A 182 41.16 -9.49 -18.34
C ARG A 182 41.62 -8.20 -17.66
N PHE A 183 40.82 -7.65 -16.75
CA PHE A 183 41.08 -6.34 -16.16
C PHE A 183 41.94 -6.40 -14.89
N LEU A 184 42.31 -7.60 -14.44
CA LEU A 184 43.34 -7.81 -13.41
C LEU A 184 44.69 -7.91 -14.14
N SER A 185 45.38 -6.78 -14.34
CA SER A 185 46.56 -6.67 -15.21
C SER A 185 47.77 -7.48 -14.74
N ASP A 186 47.91 -7.67 -13.43
CA ASP A 186 49.10 -8.31 -12.84
C ASP A 186 48.93 -9.83 -12.71
N CYS A 187 47.71 -10.35 -12.91
CA CYS A 187 47.44 -11.78 -12.80
C CYS A 187 47.98 -12.56 -14.00
N ASN A 188 49.06 -13.30 -13.78
CA ASN A 188 49.52 -14.33 -14.72
C ASN A 188 48.98 -15.71 -14.31
N ARG A 189 48.11 -16.30 -15.15
CA ARG A 189 47.51 -17.62 -14.92
C ARG A 189 48.13 -18.76 -15.75
N GLY A 190 49.12 -18.46 -16.59
CA GLY A 190 49.75 -19.42 -17.49
C GLY A 190 49.29 -19.28 -18.96
N PRO A 191 49.61 -20.27 -19.82
CA PRO A 191 49.38 -20.17 -21.25
C PRO A 191 47.89 -20.24 -21.60
N TRP A 192 47.45 -19.40 -22.55
CA TRP A 192 46.11 -19.45 -23.12
C TRP A 192 45.80 -20.88 -23.63
N PRO A 193 44.60 -21.45 -23.39
CA PRO A 193 43.36 -20.83 -22.91
C PRO A 193 43.17 -20.72 -21.39
N LEU A 194 44.20 -20.95 -20.55
CA LEU A 194 44.07 -20.71 -19.10
C LEU A 194 43.88 -19.22 -18.81
N CYS A 195 42.66 -18.83 -18.45
CA CYS A 195 42.32 -17.45 -18.13
C CYS A 195 41.43 -17.34 -16.88
N LEU A 196 41.50 -16.17 -16.24
CA LEU A 196 40.82 -15.88 -14.98
C LEU A 196 39.31 -15.75 -15.19
N ASP A 197 38.49 -16.43 -14.38
CA ASP A 197 37.07 -16.08 -14.23
C ASP A 197 36.89 -14.97 -13.20
N TRP A 198 35.91 -14.08 -13.39
CA TRP A 198 35.58 -13.08 -12.38
C TRP A 198 35.17 -13.71 -11.03
N ARG A 199 34.60 -14.93 -11.04
CA ARG A 199 34.20 -15.69 -9.83
C ARG A 199 35.37 -16.31 -9.07
N GLN A 200 36.56 -16.17 -9.61
CA GLN A 200 37.80 -16.61 -8.98
C GLN A 200 38.53 -15.47 -8.28
N ILE A 201 38.00 -14.26 -8.32
CA ILE A 201 38.51 -13.13 -7.55
C ILE A 201 37.85 -13.18 -6.17
N CYS A 202 38.67 -13.16 -5.11
CA CYS A 202 38.24 -13.33 -3.73
C CYS A 202 37.47 -14.65 -3.47
N ASN A 203 37.95 -15.76 -4.03
CA ASN A 203 37.38 -17.10 -3.82
C ASN A 203 38.18 -17.94 -2.78
N GLY A 204 39.16 -17.33 -2.10
CA GLY A 204 40.00 -17.98 -1.10
C GLY A 204 41.07 -18.89 -1.68
N LYS A 205 41.29 -18.88 -3.00
CA LYS A 205 42.29 -19.67 -3.70
C LYS A 205 43.07 -18.77 -4.67
N ALA A 206 44.37 -18.64 -4.45
CA ALA A 206 45.26 -18.00 -5.41
C ALA A 206 45.30 -18.80 -6.73
N ASP A 207 44.53 -18.35 -7.72
CA ASP A 207 44.54 -18.86 -9.09
C ASP A 207 45.56 -18.10 -9.96
N CYS A 208 46.00 -16.90 -9.55
CA CYS A 208 47.10 -16.16 -10.17
C CYS A 208 48.47 -16.54 -9.57
N MET A 209 49.54 -16.48 -10.36
CA MET A 209 50.89 -16.90 -9.93
C MET A 209 51.42 -16.22 -8.66
N HIS A 210 51.05 -14.97 -8.37
CA HIS A 210 51.42 -14.27 -7.14
C HIS A 210 50.22 -13.95 -6.23
N GLY A 211 49.07 -14.59 -6.47
CA GLY A 211 47.86 -14.45 -5.64
C GLY A 211 47.21 -13.08 -5.69
N GLU A 212 47.37 -12.33 -6.79
CA GLU A 212 46.80 -11.00 -7.01
C GLU A 212 45.27 -10.98 -6.92
N ASP A 213 44.63 -12.11 -7.24
CA ASP A 213 43.19 -12.34 -7.18
C ASP A 213 42.60 -12.41 -5.77
N GLU A 214 43.45 -12.58 -4.74
CA GLU A 214 43.04 -12.69 -3.33
C GLU A 214 43.48 -11.48 -2.47
N GLN A 215 44.07 -10.45 -3.09
CA GLN A 215 44.54 -9.27 -2.37
C GLN A 215 43.38 -8.33 -1.98
N GLY A 216 43.33 -7.93 -0.71
CA GLY A 216 42.34 -6.97 -0.19
C GLY A 216 40.93 -7.54 0.03
N CYS A 217 40.78 -8.86 -0.07
CA CYS A 217 39.50 -9.55 0.12
C CYS A 217 39.11 -9.70 1.60
N GLU A 218 40.00 -9.41 2.57
CA GLU A 218 39.72 -9.59 4.01
C GLU A 218 38.53 -8.74 4.49
N ILE A 219 38.25 -7.63 3.80
CA ILE A 219 37.12 -6.73 4.07
C ILE A 219 35.78 -7.47 3.94
N LEU A 220 35.67 -8.45 3.05
CA LEU A 220 34.45 -9.25 2.85
C LEU A 220 34.14 -10.11 4.10
N GLU A 221 35.17 -10.67 4.73
CA GLU A 221 35.03 -11.51 5.93
C GLU A 221 34.72 -10.68 7.20
N MET A 222 35.15 -9.42 7.23
CA MET A 222 34.92 -8.52 8.37
C MET A 222 33.56 -7.81 8.33
N THR A 223 32.78 -7.95 7.26
CA THR A 223 31.51 -7.24 7.09
C THR A 223 30.43 -7.77 8.06
N THR A 224 29.81 -6.87 8.83
CA THR A 224 28.72 -7.19 9.78
C THR A 224 27.39 -6.64 9.29
N CYS A 225 26.37 -7.49 9.19
CA CYS A 225 25.02 -7.10 8.79
C CYS A 225 24.17 -6.62 9.99
N SER A 226 23.12 -5.86 9.70
CA SER A 226 22.15 -5.41 10.70
C SER A 226 21.26 -6.56 11.20
N HIS A 227 20.58 -6.40 12.34
CA HIS A 227 19.70 -7.43 12.91
C HIS A 227 18.53 -7.88 11.98
N ASN A 228 18.14 -7.04 11.01
CA ASN A 228 17.07 -7.32 10.06
C ASN A 228 17.59 -7.80 8.68
N GLU A 229 18.87 -8.15 8.61
CA GLU A 229 19.55 -8.58 7.39
C GLU A 229 20.12 -9.98 7.57
N TYR A 230 20.05 -10.78 6.52
CA TYR A 230 20.74 -12.06 6.41
C TYR A 230 22.14 -11.82 5.85
N ARG A 231 23.15 -12.37 6.52
CA ARG A 231 24.54 -12.37 6.04
C ARG A 231 24.76 -13.61 5.18
N CYS A 232 25.07 -13.41 3.90
CA CYS A 232 25.46 -14.48 3.01
C CYS A 232 26.72 -15.19 3.55
N LEU A 233 26.77 -16.53 3.44
CA LEU A 233 27.88 -17.33 3.99
C LEU A 233 29.21 -16.97 3.33
N TYR A 234 29.21 -16.81 2.01
CA TYR A 234 30.38 -16.44 1.22
C TYR A 234 30.19 -15.07 0.53
N GLY A 235 31.25 -14.26 0.50
CA GLY A 235 31.26 -12.93 -0.15
C GLY A 235 30.79 -11.75 0.71
N GLY A 236 30.41 -11.96 1.98
CA GLY A 236 30.14 -10.87 2.94
C GLY A 236 28.92 -10.00 2.65
N GLN A 237 28.11 -10.36 1.65
CA GLN A 237 26.91 -9.62 1.24
C GLN A 237 25.83 -9.67 2.32
N CYS A 238 25.18 -8.53 2.57
CA CYS A 238 24.00 -8.44 3.42
C CYS A 238 22.76 -8.30 2.53
N ILE A 239 21.74 -9.14 2.75
CA ILE A 239 20.45 -9.07 2.07
C ILE A 239 19.33 -8.91 3.10
N PRO A 240 18.14 -8.39 2.74
CA PRO A 240 17.00 -8.34 3.65
C PRO A 240 16.65 -9.73 4.20
N MET A 241 16.34 -9.83 5.50
CA MET A 241 15.95 -11.11 6.10
C MET A 241 14.68 -11.69 5.46
N SER A 242 13.82 -10.84 4.87
CA SER A 242 12.65 -11.27 4.10
C SER A 242 12.97 -12.01 2.81
N PHE A 243 14.21 -11.94 2.33
CA PHE A 243 14.68 -12.66 1.14
C PHE A 243 15.32 -14.01 1.51
N ALA A 244 15.51 -14.32 2.79
CA ALA A 244 16.02 -15.62 3.20
C ALA A 244 14.91 -16.69 3.14
N GLN A 245 15.13 -17.77 2.39
CA GLN A 245 14.18 -18.87 2.19
C GLN A 245 12.88 -18.42 1.53
N ASP A 246 12.95 -17.44 0.64
CA ASP A 246 11.76 -16.88 0.04
C ASP A 246 11.34 -17.63 -1.24
N SER A 247 12.30 -18.16 -2.00
CA SER A 247 12.09 -19.08 -3.10
C SER A 247 13.39 -19.76 -3.51
N SER A 248 13.33 -21.09 -3.69
CA SER A 248 14.46 -21.89 -4.20
C SER A 248 14.90 -21.51 -5.63
N LEU A 249 14.08 -20.77 -6.37
CA LEU A 249 14.41 -20.23 -7.70
C LEU A 249 14.91 -18.78 -7.65
N SER A 250 14.88 -18.12 -6.49
CA SER A 250 15.25 -16.72 -6.31
C SER A 250 16.54 -16.59 -5.51
N VAL A 251 17.67 -16.80 -6.18
CA VAL A 251 18.99 -16.68 -5.54
C VAL A 251 19.45 -15.21 -5.46
N ASP A 252 19.52 -14.68 -4.24
CA ASP A 252 19.90 -13.29 -3.93
C ASP A 252 21.33 -13.15 -3.40
N CYS A 253 21.82 -14.12 -2.63
CA CYS A 253 23.26 -14.19 -2.34
C CYS A 253 23.99 -14.74 -3.56
N LEU A 254 25.21 -14.26 -3.82
CA LEU A 254 26.05 -14.82 -4.87
C LEU A 254 26.25 -16.34 -4.73
N ASP A 255 26.34 -16.85 -3.49
CA ASP A 255 26.57 -18.27 -3.18
C ASP A 255 25.28 -19.09 -2.96
N GLY A 256 24.12 -18.44 -2.99
CA GLY A 256 22.82 -19.03 -2.67
C GLY A 256 22.69 -19.55 -1.23
N SER A 257 23.46 -19.02 -0.27
CA SER A 257 23.42 -19.41 1.15
C SER A 257 22.07 -19.23 1.84
N GLU A 258 21.27 -18.28 1.39
CA GLU A 258 20.00 -17.87 1.94
C GLU A 258 18.89 -18.92 1.79
N GLU A 259 18.99 -19.82 0.82
CA GLU A 259 17.96 -20.83 0.53
C GLU A 259 18.23 -22.18 1.25
N LYS A 260 17.24 -22.68 2.01
CA LYS A 260 17.30 -23.96 2.75
C LYS A 260 17.14 -25.19 1.85
N GLU A 261 16.31 -25.08 0.81
CA GLU A 261 16.11 -26.13 -0.20
C GLU A 261 17.06 -25.93 -1.37
N ILE A 262 18.34 -25.77 -1.10
CA ILE A 262 19.28 -26.37 -2.01
C ILE A 262 19.24 -27.86 -1.65
N PHE A 263 18.31 -28.61 -2.28
CA PHE A 263 18.76 -29.91 -2.79
C PHE A 263 20.04 -29.54 -3.50
N GLU A 264 21.16 -29.85 -2.85
CA GLU A 264 22.44 -29.84 -3.51
C GLU A 264 22.13 -30.40 -4.88
N PHE A 265 22.41 -29.62 -5.92
CA PHE A 265 22.72 -30.19 -7.22
C PHE A 265 23.98 -31.04 -6.96
N THR A 266 23.81 -32.10 -6.17
CA THR A 266 24.75 -33.15 -5.88
C THR A 266 25.03 -33.67 -7.26
N SER A 267 26.20 -33.30 -7.79
CA SER A 267 27.06 -34.29 -8.43
C SER A 267 26.31 -35.27 -9.34
N SER A 268 25.45 -34.76 -10.22
CA SER A 268 24.78 -35.55 -11.25
C SER A 268 24.86 -34.75 -12.53
N PRO A 269 25.61 -35.24 -13.54
CA PRO A 269 25.85 -34.54 -14.80
C PRO A 269 24.59 -34.45 -15.71
N THR A 270 23.39 -34.37 -15.14
CA THR A 270 22.13 -34.50 -15.90
C THR A 270 21.11 -33.36 -15.77
N LYS A 271 21.27 -32.33 -14.91
CA LYS A 271 20.26 -31.25 -14.80
C LYS A 271 20.74 -29.82 -14.46
N SER A 272 21.99 -29.43 -14.70
CA SER A 272 22.32 -27.97 -14.69
C SER A 272 21.53 -27.29 -15.82
N ILE A 273 20.69 -26.28 -15.55
CA ILE A 273 19.99 -25.52 -16.61
C ILE A 273 20.84 -24.37 -17.17
N CYS A 274 21.99 -24.07 -16.57
CA CYS A 274 22.80 -22.91 -16.90
C CYS A 274 23.49 -22.99 -18.27
N TYR A 275 23.66 -24.20 -18.83
CA TYR A 275 24.07 -24.34 -20.23
C TYR A 275 22.99 -23.82 -21.21
N SER A 276 21.73 -23.69 -20.76
CA SER A 276 20.57 -23.34 -21.60
C SER A 276 19.98 -21.96 -21.32
N THR A 277 20.56 -21.17 -20.40
CA THR A 277 20.07 -19.83 -20.07
C THR A 277 21.17 -18.89 -19.60
N ASN A 278 21.04 -17.61 -19.96
CA ASN A 278 21.87 -16.49 -19.47
C ASN A 278 21.21 -15.74 -18.30
N ALA A 279 20.24 -16.36 -17.63
CA ALA A 279 19.53 -15.74 -16.52
C ALA A 279 20.47 -15.36 -15.36
N PHE A 280 19.99 -14.43 -14.54
CA PHE A 280 20.68 -13.88 -13.38
C PHE A 280 21.22 -14.98 -12.45
N ARG A 281 20.40 -15.99 -12.13
CA ARG A 281 20.77 -17.14 -11.26
C ARG A 281 21.94 -18.00 -11.75
N CYS A 282 22.28 -17.90 -13.03
CA CYS A 282 23.38 -18.64 -13.64
C CYS A 282 24.60 -17.75 -13.79
N THR A 283 24.39 -16.54 -14.31
CA THR A 283 25.49 -15.62 -14.62
C THR A 283 26.09 -14.93 -13.40
N GLU A 284 25.35 -14.83 -12.29
CA GLU A 284 25.73 -14.12 -11.06
C GLU A 284 25.92 -15.06 -9.86
N ARG A 285 26.26 -16.33 -10.09
CA ARG A 285 26.42 -17.34 -9.04
C ARG A 285 27.87 -17.74 -8.81
N ILE A 286 28.27 -17.83 -7.55
CA ILE A 286 29.53 -18.42 -7.08
C ILE A 286 29.25 -19.70 -6.29
N SER A 287 30.29 -20.52 -6.11
CA SER A 287 30.17 -21.72 -5.27
C SER A 287 30.18 -21.35 -3.80
N ARG A 288 29.38 -22.08 -3.00
CA ARG A 288 29.39 -21.99 -1.53
C ARG A 288 30.62 -22.67 -0.92
N TYR A 289 31.24 -23.59 -1.65
CA TYR A 289 32.38 -24.36 -1.17
C TYR A 289 33.70 -23.73 -1.66
N PRO A 290 34.63 -23.40 -0.75
CA PRO A 290 35.96 -22.96 -1.13
C PRO A 290 36.68 -24.10 -1.88
N HIS A 291 37.56 -23.76 -2.82
CA HIS A 291 38.33 -24.70 -3.67
C HIS A 291 37.53 -25.46 -4.74
N THR A 292 36.46 -24.88 -5.26
CA THR A 292 35.74 -25.42 -6.43
C THR A 292 36.23 -24.81 -7.74
N PHE A 293 36.10 -25.56 -8.83
CA PHE A 293 36.44 -25.07 -10.17
C PHE A 293 35.19 -24.47 -10.84
N PRO A 294 35.13 -23.16 -11.11
CA PRO A 294 33.96 -22.56 -11.75
C PRO A 294 33.96 -22.81 -13.25
N CYS A 295 32.86 -23.35 -13.76
CA CYS A 295 32.69 -23.59 -15.19
C CYS A 295 32.53 -22.27 -15.97
N GLY A 296 32.08 -21.18 -15.34
CA GLY A 296 31.96 -19.85 -15.97
C GLY A 296 30.54 -19.49 -16.44
N ASP A 297 29.58 -20.41 -16.29
CA ASP A 297 28.13 -20.21 -16.57
C ASP A 297 27.24 -20.32 -15.34
N GLY A 298 27.79 -20.72 -14.20
CA GLY A 298 27.13 -20.80 -12.90
C GLY A 298 27.30 -22.18 -12.29
N GLU A 299 27.70 -23.15 -13.13
CA GLU A 299 28.13 -24.47 -12.72
C GLU A 299 29.55 -24.42 -12.12
N PHE A 300 29.83 -25.35 -11.21
CA PHE A 300 31.11 -25.51 -10.56
C PHE A 300 31.36 -26.99 -10.24
N LEU A 301 32.63 -27.38 -10.20
CA LEU A 301 33.07 -28.73 -9.84
C LEU A 301 33.64 -28.74 -8.42
N THR A 302 33.26 -29.72 -7.61
CA THR A 302 33.55 -29.78 -6.17
C THR A 302 34.91 -30.37 -5.77
N GLU A 303 35.63 -31.01 -6.70
CA GLU A 303 36.95 -31.61 -6.45
C GLU A 303 38.04 -30.76 -7.12
N ALA A 304 39.03 -30.34 -6.33
CA ALA A 304 39.96 -29.25 -6.63
C ALA A 304 41.10 -29.58 -7.62
N ASP A 305 41.24 -30.83 -8.06
CA ASP A 305 42.31 -31.28 -8.96
C ASP A 305 41.68 -32.00 -10.16
N VAL A 306 41.57 -31.33 -11.32
CA VAL A 306 41.11 -32.00 -12.56
C VAL A 306 42.17 -33.06 -12.93
N PRO A 307 41.86 -34.38 -12.98
CA PRO A 307 40.96 -34.97 -13.96
C PRO A 307 40.12 -36.19 -13.47
N SER A 308 38.79 -36.11 -13.55
CA SER A 308 37.93 -37.29 -13.61
C SER A 308 36.99 -37.19 -14.80
N TYR A 309 37.06 -38.16 -15.73
CA TYR A 309 36.21 -38.23 -16.94
C TYR A 309 34.70 -38.32 -16.62
N GLN A 310 34.33 -38.52 -15.35
CA GLN A 310 32.94 -38.72 -14.91
C GLN A 310 32.18 -37.43 -14.56
N ARG A 311 32.87 -36.29 -14.33
CA ARG A 311 32.22 -35.02 -13.97
C ARG A 311 32.87 -33.87 -14.76
N LEU A 312 32.13 -33.35 -15.74
CA LEU A 312 32.62 -32.37 -16.71
C LEU A 312 31.76 -31.11 -16.63
N CYS A 313 32.34 -29.94 -16.84
CA CYS A 313 31.55 -28.73 -17.02
C CYS A 313 30.70 -28.85 -18.28
N SER A 314 29.43 -28.43 -18.21
CA SER A 314 28.52 -28.46 -19.36
C SER A 314 28.98 -27.57 -20.52
N ASN A 315 29.93 -26.66 -20.27
CA ASN A 315 30.58 -25.80 -21.26
C ASN A 315 32.04 -26.17 -21.58
N GLY A 316 32.59 -27.23 -20.96
CA GLY A 316 33.86 -27.84 -21.37
C GLY A 316 35.11 -27.09 -20.93
N ARG A 317 34.94 -26.06 -20.09
CA ARG A 317 36.04 -25.25 -19.57
C ARG A 317 37.09 -26.06 -18.80
N ASP A 318 36.66 -27.09 -18.08
CA ASP A 318 37.53 -28.01 -17.33
C ASP A 318 38.44 -28.82 -18.26
N MET A 319 37.93 -29.26 -19.41
CA MET A 319 38.74 -29.94 -20.43
C MET A 319 39.80 -29.01 -21.03
N GLU A 320 39.47 -27.74 -21.27
CA GLU A 320 40.40 -26.74 -21.78
C GLU A 320 41.51 -26.42 -20.78
N ALA A 321 41.16 -26.25 -19.51
CA ALA A 321 42.14 -26.06 -18.45
C ALA A 321 43.09 -27.26 -18.36
N THR A 322 42.56 -28.48 -18.46
CA THR A 322 43.35 -29.72 -18.45
C THR A 322 44.32 -29.80 -19.63
N LEU A 323 43.85 -29.50 -20.85
CA LEU A 323 44.66 -29.52 -22.06
C LEU A 323 45.79 -28.47 -22.01
N ALA A 324 45.48 -27.26 -21.54
CA ALA A 324 46.46 -26.18 -21.39
C ALA A 324 47.58 -26.55 -20.38
N VAL A 325 47.21 -27.14 -19.24
CA VAL A 325 48.19 -27.64 -18.26
C VAL A 325 49.06 -28.73 -18.87
N LEU A 326 48.48 -29.74 -19.52
CA LEU A 326 49.22 -30.83 -20.16
C LEU A 326 50.18 -30.37 -21.26
N THR A 327 49.82 -29.30 -22.00
CA THR A 327 50.67 -28.75 -23.06
C THR A 327 51.80 -27.86 -22.56
N SER A 328 51.72 -27.35 -21.33
CA SER A 328 52.75 -26.50 -20.70
C SER A 328 53.99 -27.28 -20.20
N PHE A 329 53.88 -28.60 -19.99
CA PHE A 329 54.99 -29.46 -19.59
C PHE A 329 55.92 -29.78 -20.79
N HIS A 330 56.87 -28.88 -21.05
CA HIS A 330 57.80 -28.97 -22.18
C HIS A 330 58.90 -30.06 -22.08
N HIS A 331 59.04 -30.79 -20.95
CA HIS A 331 60.23 -31.61 -20.67
C HIS A 331 60.05 -33.13 -20.48
N ILE A 332 58.84 -33.66 -20.63
CA ILE A 332 58.63 -35.12 -20.60
C ILE A 332 58.48 -35.59 -22.04
N GLU A 333 58.99 -36.78 -22.40
CA GLU A 333 58.85 -37.47 -23.70
C GLU A 333 57.37 -37.75 -24.06
N ALA A 334 56.56 -36.70 -24.13
CA ALA A 334 55.12 -36.73 -24.12
C ALA A 334 54.55 -36.61 -25.54
N LEU A 335 55.31 -36.96 -26.59
CA LEU A 335 54.70 -37.08 -27.92
C LEU A 335 53.60 -38.15 -27.90
N LYS A 336 53.83 -39.26 -27.19
CA LYS A 336 52.85 -40.34 -26.97
C LYS A 336 51.72 -39.95 -26.02
N CYS A 337 51.98 -39.16 -24.97
CA CYS A 337 50.93 -38.72 -24.04
C CYS A 337 50.04 -37.62 -24.66
N ARG A 338 50.65 -36.67 -25.38
CA ARG A 338 49.95 -35.63 -26.15
C ARG A 338 49.11 -36.26 -27.26
N GLN A 339 49.64 -37.25 -27.99
CA GLN A 339 48.88 -38.04 -28.96
C GLN A 339 47.80 -38.92 -28.30
N ALA A 340 48.05 -39.53 -27.14
CA ALA A 340 47.06 -40.36 -26.45
C ALA A 340 45.87 -39.54 -25.93
N VAL A 341 46.12 -38.37 -25.32
CA VAL A 341 45.07 -37.44 -24.87
C VAL A 341 44.34 -36.84 -26.07
N HIS A 342 45.08 -36.46 -27.12
CA HIS A 342 44.48 -35.96 -28.36
C HIS A 342 43.64 -37.03 -29.08
N CYS A 343 44.06 -38.31 -29.07
CA CYS A 343 43.31 -39.43 -29.65
C CYS A 343 42.14 -39.87 -28.76
N SER A 344 42.21 -39.72 -27.43
CA SER A 344 41.08 -40.00 -26.53
C SER A 344 40.00 -38.92 -26.57
N ILE A 345 40.36 -37.67 -26.87
CA ILE A 345 39.44 -36.53 -26.97
C ILE A 345 38.82 -36.42 -28.38
N PHE A 346 39.59 -36.67 -29.45
CA PHE A 346 39.10 -36.57 -30.83
C PHE A 346 38.83 -37.96 -31.45
N SER A 347 37.68 -38.56 -31.12
CA SER A 347 37.10 -39.60 -31.98
C SER A 347 36.16 -38.95 -33.01
N ASN A 348 36.58 -38.96 -34.28
CA ASN A 348 35.85 -38.64 -35.51
C ASN A 348 34.36 -38.27 -35.37
N GLN A 349 34.05 -36.97 -35.46
CA GLN A 349 32.81 -36.48 -36.11
C GLN A 349 32.95 -34.99 -36.44
N SER A 350 33.27 -34.68 -37.70
CA SER A 350 33.20 -33.34 -38.28
C SER A 350 31.74 -33.00 -38.61
N TYR A 351 31.07 -32.26 -37.73
CA TYR A 351 29.80 -31.60 -38.03
C TYR A 351 29.90 -30.11 -37.66
N ASN A 352 28.98 -29.28 -38.16
CA ASN A 352 28.96 -27.80 -38.16
C ASN A 352 28.88 -27.15 -36.75
N ILE A 353 29.80 -27.49 -35.82
CA ILE A 353 29.88 -27.03 -34.43
C ILE A 353 30.41 -25.57 -34.33
N THR A 354 30.94 -25.03 -35.44
CA THR A 354 31.58 -23.70 -35.49
C THR A 354 30.63 -22.50 -35.35
N VAL A 355 29.31 -22.70 -35.44
CA VAL A 355 28.30 -21.62 -35.41
C VAL A 355 27.83 -21.32 -33.98
N ALA A 356 27.55 -22.34 -33.17
CA ALA A 356 26.95 -22.19 -31.83
C ALA A 356 27.88 -21.51 -30.80
N TRP A 357 29.18 -21.72 -30.98
CA TRP A 357 30.22 -21.26 -30.05
C TRP A 357 31.02 -20.04 -30.56
N TYR A 358 30.79 -19.59 -31.80
CA TYR A 358 31.52 -18.44 -32.35
C TYR A 358 31.39 -17.18 -31.48
N CYS A 359 30.21 -16.97 -30.89
CA CYS A 359 29.92 -15.82 -30.05
C CYS A 359 29.98 -16.13 -28.54
N TYR A 360 30.64 -17.21 -28.11
CA TYR A 360 30.66 -17.63 -26.69
C TYR A 360 29.24 -17.60 -26.09
N TYR A 361 28.93 -16.67 -25.18
CA TYR A 361 27.60 -16.51 -24.57
C TYR A 361 26.65 -15.52 -25.27
N GLY A 362 27.05 -14.94 -26.40
CA GLY A 362 26.27 -14.00 -27.22
C GLY A 362 25.52 -14.64 -28.39
N ILE A 363 24.83 -13.84 -29.21
CA ILE A 363 24.04 -14.28 -30.37
C ILE A 363 24.78 -13.94 -31.66
N LEU A 364 24.90 -14.90 -32.56
CA LEU A 364 25.56 -14.74 -33.85
C LEU A 364 24.66 -14.05 -34.88
N ILE A 365 25.19 -13.01 -35.49
CA ILE A 365 24.59 -12.26 -36.61
C ILE A 365 25.59 -12.21 -37.78
N LEU A 366 25.06 -12.16 -38.99
CA LEU A 366 25.82 -11.99 -40.23
C LEU A 366 25.66 -10.56 -40.74
N LEU A 367 26.77 -9.95 -41.13
CA LEU A 367 26.75 -8.67 -41.83
C LEU A 367 26.42 -8.85 -43.31
N ASN A 368 25.82 -7.80 -43.87
CA ASN A 368 25.50 -7.69 -45.28
C ASN A 368 26.72 -7.22 -46.09
N ASP A 369 27.75 -8.06 -46.13
CA ASP A 369 28.96 -7.84 -46.95
C ASP A 369 29.25 -9.06 -47.83
N ALA A 370 30.17 -8.91 -48.79
CA ALA A 370 30.49 -9.95 -49.77
C ALA A 370 30.94 -11.29 -49.11
N ASN A 371 31.48 -11.23 -47.90
CA ASN A 371 31.99 -12.39 -47.16
C ASN A 371 31.04 -12.91 -46.07
N GLN A 372 29.85 -12.32 -45.91
CA GLN A 372 28.93 -12.53 -44.79
C GLN A 372 29.65 -12.59 -43.43
N THR A 373 30.35 -11.52 -43.08
CA THR A 373 31.19 -11.49 -41.88
C THR A 373 30.37 -11.74 -40.62
N LYS A 374 30.91 -12.60 -39.76
CA LYS A 374 30.28 -13.04 -38.52
C LYS A 374 30.53 -12.03 -37.41
N LYS A 375 29.47 -11.48 -36.83
CA LYS A 375 29.49 -10.56 -35.68
C LYS A 375 28.62 -11.10 -34.54
N CYS A 376 28.79 -10.56 -33.34
CA CYS A 376 28.13 -11.05 -32.14
C CYS A 376 27.37 -9.94 -31.40
N LEU A 377 26.18 -10.29 -30.91
CA LEU A 377 25.41 -9.51 -29.94
C LEU A 377 25.67 -10.10 -28.54
N CYS A 378 26.34 -9.34 -27.68
CA CYS A 378 26.72 -9.79 -26.35
C CYS A 378 25.65 -9.40 -25.31
N PRO A 379 25.34 -10.24 -24.31
CA PRO A 379 24.58 -9.81 -23.13
C PRO A 379 25.46 -8.92 -22.22
N PRO A 380 24.89 -8.21 -21.22
CA PRO A 380 25.62 -7.19 -20.43
C PRO A 380 26.86 -7.73 -19.69
N ASN A 381 26.88 -9.03 -19.44
CA ASN A 381 27.93 -9.73 -18.70
C ASN A 381 29.20 -9.92 -19.53
N TYR A 382 29.11 -9.82 -20.85
CA TYR A 382 30.22 -10.09 -21.76
C TYR A 382 30.40 -8.98 -22.80
N PHE A 383 31.62 -8.85 -23.31
CA PHE A 383 31.99 -7.92 -24.37
C PHE A 383 33.13 -8.49 -25.22
N GLY A 384 33.49 -7.78 -26.30
CA GLY A 384 34.49 -8.19 -27.27
C GLY A 384 33.87 -8.63 -28.58
N SER A 385 34.68 -8.69 -29.64
CA SER A 385 34.23 -9.05 -30.99
C SER A 385 33.49 -10.39 -31.08
N ARG A 386 33.72 -11.29 -30.12
CA ARG A 386 33.05 -12.59 -29.96
C ARG A 386 32.33 -12.75 -28.62
N CYS A 387 32.20 -11.72 -27.79
CA CYS A 387 31.72 -11.84 -26.41
C CYS A 387 32.60 -12.71 -25.50
N GLN A 388 33.91 -12.70 -25.74
CA GLN A 388 34.89 -13.53 -25.06
C GLN A 388 35.36 -12.94 -23.72
N TRP A 389 35.15 -11.65 -23.47
CA TRP A 389 35.61 -10.98 -22.24
C TRP A 389 34.47 -10.73 -21.25
N GLN A 390 34.75 -10.91 -19.96
CA GLN A 390 33.80 -10.70 -18.88
C GLN A 390 33.80 -9.23 -18.40
N GLY A 391 32.62 -8.59 -18.36
CA GLY A 391 32.46 -7.17 -18.05
C GLY A 391 32.28 -6.87 -16.56
N GLN A 392 32.83 -5.74 -16.09
CA GLN A 392 32.55 -5.22 -14.75
C GLN A 392 31.16 -4.57 -14.70
N ARG A 393 30.38 -4.86 -13.65
CA ARG A 393 28.98 -4.43 -13.54
C ARG A 393 28.46 -4.42 -12.10
N VAL A 394 27.29 -3.82 -11.93
CA VAL A 394 26.51 -3.93 -10.70
C VAL A 394 25.26 -4.77 -10.99
N SER A 395 25.06 -5.79 -10.18
CA SER A 395 24.04 -6.81 -10.28
C SER A 395 22.96 -6.57 -9.23
N LEU A 396 21.91 -5.87 -9.60
CA LEU A 396 20.90 -5.33 -8.70
C LEU A 396 19.60 -6.15 -8.72
N THR A 397 19.14 -6.60 -7.55
CA THR A 397 17.78 -7.15 -7.34
C THR A 397 16.97 -6.21 -6.47
N LEU A 398 15.83 -5.75 -7.00
CA LEU A 398 14.93 -4.83 -6.31
C LEU A 398 13.55 -5.47 -6.13
N GLN A 399 13.02 -5.38 -4.92
CA GLN A 399 11.59 -5.55 -4.67
C GLN A 399 11.03 -4.26 -4.07
N PHE A 400 9.89 -3.80 -4.57
CA PHE A 400 9.18 -2.66 -4.00
C PHE A 400 7.99 -3.14 -3.18
N ARG A 401 7.74 -2.49 -2.05
CA ARG A 401 6.49 -2.62 -1.27
C ARG A 401 5.87 -1.25 -1.09
N THR A 402 4.58 -1.13 -1.30
CA THR A 402 3.85 0.14 -1.12
C THR A 402 3.15 0.16 0.23
N GLU A 403 3.15 1.29 0.92
CA GLU A 403 2.37 1.46 2.15
C GLU A 403 0.87 1.57 1.84
N VAL A 404 0.04 0.96 2.71
CA VAL A 404 -1.41 0.86 2.51
C VAL A 404 -2.12 2.22 2.53
N THR A 405 -1.46 3.29 2.99
CA THR A 405 -2.03 4.64 3.01
C THR A 405 -2.05 5.33 1.65
N VAL A 406 -1.44 4.76 0.61
CA VAL A 406 -1.47 5.32 -0.75
C VAL A 406 -2.81 4.97 -1.43
N VAL A 407 -3.80 5.87 -1.34
CA VAL A 407 -5.23 5.62 -1.67
C VAL A 407 -5.60 5.77 -3.17
N SER A 408 -4.70 5.51 -4.11
CA SER A 408 -5.06 5.53 -5.53
C SER A 408 -4.21 4.54 -6.34
N PRO A 409 -4.70 4.02 -7.48
CA PRO A 409 -3.89 3.19 -8.36
C PRO A 409 -2.87 4.08 -9.08
N ILE A 410 -1.81 4.44 -8.37
CA ILE A 410 -0.66 5.17 -8.91
C ILE A 410 0.20 4.17 -9.67
N ILE A 411 0.54 4.52 -10.91
CA ILE A 411 1.49 3.76 -11.72
C ILE A 411 2.82 4.48 -11.59
N PHE A 412 3.83 3.79 -11.08
CA PHE A 412 5.14 4.40 -10.92
C PHE A 412 6.01 4.14 -12.14
N GLN A 413 6.71 5.18 -12.59
CA GLN A 413 7.84 5.05 -13.50
C GLN A 413 9.12 5.16 -12.66
N LEU A 414 9.89 4.07 -12.63
CA LEU A 414 11.16 3.94 -11.93
C LEU A 414 12.30 4.23 -12.90
N ILE A 415 13.26 5.04 -12.47
CA ILE A 415 14.49 5.30 -13.22
C ILE A 415 15.67 4.97 -12.34
N ILE A 416 16.41 3.94 -12.73
CA ILE A 416 17.47 3.32 -11.96
C ILE A 416 18.79 3.62 -12.67
N MET A 417 19.69 4.33 -12.00
CA MET A 417 20.90 4.88 -12.60
C MET A 417 22.10 4.76 -11.66
N LEU A 418 23.30 4.66 -12.23
CA LEU A 418 24.53 4.87 -11.47
C LEU A 418 24.82 6.38 -11.40
N ILE A 419 25.32 6.82 -10.26
CA ILE A 419 25.81 8.18 -10.03
C ILE A 419 27.24 8.11 -9.50
N ASP A 420 28.08 9.06 -9.91
CA ASP A 420 29.43 9.23 -9.35
C ASP A 420 29.42 10.06 -8.05
N GLU A 421 30.59 10.27 -7.45
CA GLU A 421 30.77 11.07 -6.23
C GLU A 421 30.25 12.51 -6.36
N GLN A 422 30.27 13.06 -7.57
CA GLN A 422 29.79 14.41 -7.87
C GLN A 422 28.29 14.42 -8.23
N GLY A 423 27.59 13.29 -8.05
CA GLY A 423 26.17 13.16 -8.35
C GLY A 423 25.82 13.24 -9.83
N LYS A 424 26.81 13.11 -10.73
CA LYS A 424 26.59 13.08 -12.17
C LYS A 424 26.03 11.71 -12.55
N ILE A 425 24.97 11.76 -13.36
CA ILE A 425 24.24 10.58 -13.82
C ILE A 425 25.06 9.90 -14.92
N THR A 426 25.29 8.59 -14.78
CA THR A 426 25.88 7.80 -15.86
C THR A 426 24.85 7.61 -16.98
N PRO A 427 25.28 7.56 -18.24
CA PRO A 427 24.35 7.49 -19.37
C PRO A 427 23.60 6.14 -19.45
N ASN A 428 24.19 5.05 -18.93
CA ASN A 428 23.48 3.79 -18.79
C ASN A 428 22.49 3.82 -17.61
N HIS A 429 21.22 3.56 -17.91
CA HIS A 429 20.12 3.60 -16.95
C HIS A 429 19.05 2.58 -17.35
N GLU A 430 18.29 2.09 -16.36
CA GLU A 430 17.17 1.19 -16.59
C GLU A 430 15.87 1.87 -16.19
N GLN A 431 14.81 1.67 -16.99
CA GLN A 431 13.49 2.22 -16.75
C GLN A 431 12.46 1.10 -16.57
N ILE A 432 11.69 1.15 -15.49
CA ILE A 432 10.68 0.13 -15.16
C ILE A 432 9.35 0.81 -14.84
N THR A 433 8.27 0.32 -15.45
CA THR A 433 6.92 0.66 -15.00
C THR A 433 6.50 -0.32 -13.91
N TYR A 434 6.22 0.21 -12.73
CA TYR A 434 5.82 -0.57 -11.54
C TYR A 434 4.37 -0.24 -11.15
N ILE A 435 3.55 -1.28 -11.06
CA ILE A 435 2.14 -1.20 -10.67
C ILE A 435 1.99 -1.88 -9.30
N PRO A 436 1.72 -1.16 -8.20
CA PRO A 436 1.68 -1.71 -6.85
C PRO A 436 0.81 -2.97 -6.67
N ASP A 437 -0.40 -2.97 -7.24
CA ASP A 437 -1.35 -4.09 -7.10
C ASP A 437 -0.92 -5.36 -7.85
N HIS A 438 -0.05 -5.23 -8.86
CA HIS A 438 0.38 -6.33 -9.72
C HIS A 438 1.81 -6.78 -9.42
N ASP A 439 2.73 -5.82 -9.29
CA ASP A 439 4.18 -6.05 -9.26
C ASP A 439 4.76 -6.16 -7.84
N CYS A 440 3.97 -6.02 -6.78
CA CYS A 440 4.49 -6.03 -5.41
C CYS A 440 5.17 -7.35 -5.02
N ASN A 441 4.73 -8.50 -5.58
CA ASN A 441 5.40 -9.79 -5.42
C ASN A 441 6.45 -10.06 -6.51
N THR A 442 6.88 -9.02 -7.26
CA THR A 442 7.88 -9.14 -8.32
C THR A 442 9.22 -8.57 -7.87
N LYS A 443 10.27 -9.36 -8.02
CA LYS A 443 11.68 -8.95 -7.95
C LYS A 443 12.18 -8.61 -9.34
N PHE A 444 12.81 -7.44 -9.47
CA PHE A 444 13.39 -6.96 -10.71
C PHE A 444 14.91 -7.13 -10.67
N ASN A 445 15.44 -7.91 -11.61
CA ASN A 445 16.86 -8.21 -11.75
C ASN A 445 17.46 -7.36 -12.88
N ILE A 446 18.42 -6.50 -12.54
CA ILE A 446 18.90 -5.41 -13.39
C ILE A 446 20.43 -5.39 -13.41
N TYR A 447 21.00 -5.17 -14.60
CA TYR A 447 22.42 -4.92 -14.78
C TYR A 447 22.70 -3.44 -15.01
N LEU A 448 23.52 -2.84 -14.15
CA LEU A 448 24.04 -1.49 -14.34
C LEU A 448 25.52 -1.57 -14.73
N LEU A 449 25.83 -1.14 -15.95
CA LEU A 449 27.18 -1.11 -16.51
C LEU A 449 27.90 0.20 -16.18
N TYR A 450 29.18 0.09 -15.82
CA TYR A 450 30.05 1.24 -15.63
C TYR A 450 30.34 1.98 -16.96
N PRO A 451 30.59 3.30 -16.90
CA PRO A 451 30.79 4.12 -18.11
C PRO A 451 32.08 3.78 -18.87
N HIS A 452 33.13 3.33 -18.18
CA HIS A 452 34.42 2.98 -18.76
C HIS A 452 34.77 1.51 -18.52
N ARG A 453 35.52 0.91 -19.45
CA ARG A 453 36.05 -0.47 -19.35
C ARG A 453 37.58 -0.44 -19.46
N PRO A 454 38.35 -0.70 -18.38
CA PRO A 454 37.89 -1.00 -17.03
C PRO A 454 37.25 0.20 -16.33
N LYS A 455 36.49 -0.07 -15.27
CA LYS A 455 35.99 0.98 -14.38
C LYS A 455 37.18 1.71 -13.72
N ARG A 456 37.05 3.03 -13.55
CA ARG A 456 38.10 3.86 -12.93
C ARG A 456 38.27 3.50 -11.45
N ALA A 457 39.46 3.06 -11.06
CA ALA A 457 39.74 2.62 -9.69
C ALA A 457 39.58 3.73 -8.62
N SER A 458 39.75 5.00 -8.99
CA SER A 458 39.61 6.15 -8.10
C SER A 458 38.19 6.70 -7.98
N ALA A 459 37.22 6.18 -8.75
CA ALA A 459 35.86 6.70 -8.78
C ALA A 459 34.93 5.84 -7.94
N ASN A 460 34.25 6.44 -6.96
CA ASN A 460 33.17 5.77 -6.26
C ASN A 460 31.84 5.97 -6.98
N TYR A 461 31.14 4.87 -7.17
CA TYR A 461 29.80 4.85 -7.76
C TYR A 461 28.76 4.47 -6.71
N SER A 462 27.55 4.98 -6.87
CA SER A 462 26.37 4.58 -6.11
C SER A 462 25.15 4.49 -7.03
N ILE A 463 24.08 3.87 -6.56
CA ILE A 463 22.84 3.73 -7.33
C ILE A 463 21.83 4.76 -6.82
N ARG A 464 21.22 5.50 -7.74
CA ARG A 464 20.06 6.35 -7.47
C ARG A 464 18.84 5.78 -8.17
N ILE A 465 17.71 5.77 -7.47
CA ILE A 465 16.43 5.28 -8.00
C ILE A 465 15.39 6.37 -7.82
N ASP A 466 14.96 7.00 -8.92
CA ASP A 466 13.99 8.08 -8.92
C ASP A 466 12.60 7.54 -9.32
N LEU A 467 11.55 7.92 -8.57
CA LEU A 467 10.16 7.50 -8.78
C LEU A 467 9.33 8.68 -9.27
N PHE A 468 8.57 8.46 -10.34
CA PHE A 468 7.60 9.40 -10.88
C PHE A 468 6.22 8.77 -10.96
N ASP A 469 5.17 9.55 -10.74
CA ASP A 469 3.82 9.15 -11.15
C ASP A 469 3.76 9.19 -12.69
N LYS A 470 3.53 8.04 -13.32
CA LYS A 470 3.52 7.90 -14.78
C LYS A 470 2.34 8.63 -15.45
N LEU A 471 1.26 8.91 -14.72
CA LEU A 471 0.09 9.61 -15.24
C LEU A 471 0.29 11.13 -15.24
N THR A 472 0.77 11.68 -14.13
CA THR A 472 0.97 13.14 -13.96
C THR A 472 2.38 13.61 -14.32
N LEU A 473 3.34 12.68 -14.45
CA LEU A 473 4.78 12.92 -14.53
C LEU A 473 5.34 13.68 -13.31
N GLU A 474 4.59 13.71 -12.20
CA GLU A 474 5.03 14.33 -10.97
C GLU A 474 6.07 13.46 -10.27
N TYR A 475 7.15 14.07 -9.82
CA TYR A 475 8.16 13.38 -9.01
C TYR A 475 7.57 12.98 -7.66
N TRP A 476 7.81 11.72 -7.29
CA TRP A 476 7.35 11.14 -6.04
C TRP A 476 8.44 11.15 -4.98
N THR A 477 9.53 10.39 -5.22
CA THR A 477 10.62 10.23 -4.27
C THR A 477 11.89 9.64 -4.91
N SER A 478 12.98 9.57 -4.15
CA SER A 478 14.24 8.93 -4.58
C SER A 478 14.88 8.11 -3.46
N TYR A 479 15.57 7.05 -3.87
CA TYR A 479 16.36 6.16 -3.03
C TYR A 479 17.83 6.18 -3.44
N TYR A 480 18.70 5.98 -2.47
CA TYR A 480 20.15 5.91 -2.65
C TYR A 480 20.69 4.59 -2.13
N LEU A 481 21.43 3.83 -2.95
CA LEU A 481 22.07 2.58 -2.52
C LEU A 481 23.59 2.69 -2.72
N PRO A 482 24.39 2.52 -1.65
CA PRO A 482 25.84 2.49 -1.77
C PRO A 482 26.31 1.20 -2.43
N ILE A 483 27.40 1.27 -3.20
CA ILE A 483 28.09 0.09 -3.71
C ILE A 483 29.22 -0.26 -2.72
N PRO A 484 29.15 -1.41 -2.02
CA PRO A 484 30.02 -1.68 -0.88
C PRO A 484 31.48 -1.97 -1.27
N PHE A 485 31.71 -2.69 -2.38
CA PHE A 485 33.03 -3.22 -2.71
C PHE A 485 33.49 -2.77 -4.10
N GLN A 486 34.04 -1.56 -4.21
CA GLN A 486 34.48 -0.99 -5.49
C GLN A 486 35.60 -1.79 -6.16
N PHE A 487 36.39 -2.60 -5.44
CA PHE A 487 37.44 -3.43 -6.05
C PHE A 487 36.88 -4.67 -6.77
N LEU A 488 35.70 -5.18 -6.37
CA LEU A 488 35.13 -6.38 -6.98
C LEU A 488 34.72 -6.13 -8.44
N PRO A 489 34.94 -7.11 -9.34
CA PRO A 489 34.50 -6.99 -10.74
C PRO A 489 32.98 -6.86 -10.84
N VAL A 490 32.26 -7.55 -9.95
CA VAL A 490 30.80 -7.61 -9.92
C VAL A 490 30.33 -7.35 -8.49
N ASN A 491 29.45 -6.36 -8.31
CA ASN A 491 28.82 -6.07 -7.03
C ASN A 491 27.37 -6.55 -7.05
N ARG A 492 27.01 -7.51 -6.19
CA ARG A 492 25.64 -7.98 -6.01
C ARG A 492 24.95 -7.18 -4.90
N ILE A 493 23.83 -6.54 -5.23
CA ILE A 493 23.02 -5.78 -4.29
C ILE A 493 21.59 -6.29 -4.40
N ALA A 494 21.05 -6.84 -3.32
CA ALA A 494 19.65 -7.24 -3.23
C ALA A 494 18.98 -6.43 -2.11
N THR A 495 17.91 -5.72 -2.42
CA THR A 495 17.25 -4.85 -1.45
C THR A 495 15.74 -4.75 -1.67
N GLN A 496 15.02 -4.50 -0.58
CA GLN A 496 13.58 -4.26 -0.58
C GLN A 496 13.31 -2.81 -0.19
N LEU A 497 12.68 -2.04 -1.08
CA LEU A 497 12.39 -0.61 -0.88
C LEU A 497 10.91 -0.40 -0.58
N ILE A 498 10.61 0.50 0.37
CA ILE A 498 9.24 0.81 0.80
C ILE A 498 8.81 2.17 0.25
N ILE A 499 7.78 2.18 -0.60
CA ILE A 499 7.14 3.36 -1.15
C ILE A 499 6.10 3.88 -0.16
N SER A 500 6.43 5.01 0.49
CA SER A 500 5.56 5.72 1.42
C SER A 500 4.74 6.83 0.75
N GLU A 501 3.75 7.34 1.48
CA GLU A 501 3.05 8.57 1.13
C GLU A 501 4.01 9.76 0.97
N LYS A 502 3.67 10.65 0.03
CA LYS A 502 4.44 11.86 -0.23
C LYS A 502 4.45 12.75 1.01
N ARG A 503 5.60 12.87 1.68
CA ARG A 503 5.77 13.76 2.84
C ARG A 503 5.91 15.20 2.36
N GLU A 504 5.13 16.11 2.92
CA GLU A 504 5.30 17.55 2.69
C GLU A 504 6.58 18.07 3.36
N ASN A 505 7.37 18.81 2.56
CA ASN A 505 8.58 19.59 2.86
C ASN A 505 9.08 19.54 4.32
N GLU A 506 9.96 18.57 4.61
CA GLU A 506 10.90 18.67 5.73
C GLU A 506 11.90 19.83 5.46
N LEU A 507 12.42 20.46 6.52
CA LEU A 507 13.45 21.51 6.41
C LEU A 507 14.66 20.98 5.64
N CYS A 508 14.88 21.48 4.42
CA CYS A 508 16.07 21.18 3.64
C CYS A 508 17.27 22.03 4.10
N ILE A 509 18.45 21.39 4.19
CA ILE A 509 19.73 22.02 4.57
C ILE A 509 20.60 22.35 3.35
N LEU A 510 20.40 21.69 2.20
CA LEU A 510 21.24 21.83 0.99
C LEU A 510 20.79 23.00 0.10
N SER A 511 21.74 23.85 -0.35
CA SER A 511 21.49 24.91 -1.32
C SER A 511 21.67 24.39 -2.75
N CYS A 512 20.60 24.46 -3.57
CA CYS A 512 20.55 23.89 -4.91
C CYS A 512 20.57 24.94 -6.04
N GLY A 513 21.02 26.16 -5.74
CA GLY A 513 20.97 27.29 -6.68
C GLY A 513 19.54 27.71 -7.03
N GLU A 514 19.39 28.55 -8.05
CA GLU A 514 18.08 28.99 -8.57
C GLU A 514 17.41 27.97 -9.49
N HIS A 515 18.17 26.97 -9.97
CA HIS A 515 17.75 26.01 -10.98
C HIS A 515 17.50 24.60 -10.43
N GLY A 516 17.40 24.46 -9.10
CA GLY A 516 17.24 23.18 -8.44
C GLY A 516 16.40 23.24 -7.18
N GLN A 517 15.68 22.15 -6.92
CA GLN A 517 14.94 21.94 -5.69
C GLN A 517 15.66 20.90 -4.84
N CYS A 518 15.87 21.21 -3.57
CA CYS A 518 16.44 20.24 -2.64
C CYS A 518 15.42 19.15 -2.27
N MET A 519 15.87 17.90 -2.35
CA MET A 519 15.10 16.71 -2.04
C MET A 519 15.87 15.83 -1.04
N LYS A 520 15.15 15.09 -0.21
CA LYS A 520 15.73 14.13 0.73
C LYS A 520 15.62 12.72 0.16
N TYR A 521 16.64 11.89 0.37
CA TYR A 521 16.54 10.45 0.10
C TYR A 521 15.63 9.78 1.13
N THR A 522 14.74 8.88 0.68
CA THR A 522 13.75 8.26 1.59
C THR A 522 14.36 7.25 2.55
N ASN A 523 15.34 6.48 2.08
CA ASN A 523 15.96 5.40 2.85
C ASN A 523 17.15 5.84 3.72
N MET A 524 17.55 7.10 3.65
CA MET A 524 18.68 7.62 4.44
C MET A 524 18.27 8.80 5.31
N ASN A 525 18.81 8.83 6.53
CA ASN A 525 18.55 9.92 7.47
C ASN A 525 19.45 11.11 7.13
N ASN A 526 18.85 12.30 7.00
CA ASN A 526 19.54 13.59 6.80
C ASN A 526 20.45 13.71 5.56
N SER A 527 20.30 12.85 4.56
CA SER A 527 20.97 12.99 3.26
C SER A 527 20.06 13.66 2.23
N PHE A 528 20.57 14.70 1.59
CA PHE A 528 19.83 15.52 0.62
C PHE A 528 20.56 15.56 -0.73
N PHE A 529 19.83 15.82 -1.80
CA PHE A 529 20.38 16.04 -3.13
C PHE A 529 19.58 17.12 -3.87
N CYS A 530 20.17 17.71 -4.90
CA CYS A 530 19.50 18.69 -5.73
C CYS A 530 18.82 18.02 -6.92
N ARG A 531 17.50 18.18 -7.00
CA ARG A 531 16.72 17.87 -8.19
C ARG A 531 16.71 19.08 -9.10
N CYS A 532 17.35 18.94 -10.25
CA CYS A 532 17.45 20.03 -11.22
C CYS A 532 16.16 20.22 -12.01
N HIS A 533 15.90 21.47 -12.37
CA HIS A 533 14.88 21.81 -13.36
C HIS A 533 15.29 21.29 -14.75
N PRO A 534 14.34 21.12 -15.68
CA PRO A 534 14.64 20.71 -17.05
C PRO A 534 15.74 21.59 -17.66
N GLU A 535 16.62 21.00 -18.47
CA GLU A 535 17.80 21.65 -19.09
C GLU A 535 19.01 21.88 -18.15
N TYR A 536 18.88 21.60 -16.85
CA TYR A 536 19.97 21.72 -15.87
C TYR A 536 20.35 20.36 -15.29
N SER A 537 21.63 20.19 -14.96
CA SER A 537 22.20 18.94 -14.43
C SER A 537 23.39 19.19 -13.49
N GLY A 538 23.88 18.12 -12.87
CA GLY A 538 24.99 18.14 -11.90
C GLY A 538 24.53 18.23 -10.45
N ALA A 539 25.43 17.98 -9.50
CA ALA A 539 25.15 17.94 -8.06
C ALA A 539 24.42 19.19 -7.52
N PHE A 540 24.68 20.37 -8.11
CA PHE A 540 24.09 21.65 -7.71
C PHE A 540 23.28 22.31 -8.85
N CYS A 541 22.97 21.58 -9.92
CA CYS A 541 22.17 22.08 -11.04
C CYS A 541 22.78 23.25 -11.83
N ASN A 542 24.11 23.28 -11.95
CA ASN A 542 24.83 24.35 -12.64
C ASN A 542 25.20 24.01 -14.09
N ILE A 543 25.00 22.77 -14.55
CA ILE A 543 25.41 22.34 -15.88
C ILE A 543 24.21 22.39 -16.83
N THR A 544 24.25 23.30 -17.80
CA THR A 544 23.22 23.43 -18.84
C THR A 544 23.38 22.37 -19.94
N HIS A 545 22.28 21.78 -20.37
CA HIS A 545 22.24 20.84 -21.50
C HIS A 545 20.96 21.02 -22.30
N GLN A 546 21.00 20.64 -23.58
CA GLN A 546 19.81 20.69 -24.44
C GLN A 546 19.01 19.39 -24.32
N CYS A 547 17.76 19.50 -23.89
CA CYS A 547 16.85 18.37 -23.80
C CYS A 547 16.34 17.95 -25.19
N LYS A 548 16.55 16.68 -25.55
CA LYS A 548 16.07 16.09 -26.81
C LYS A 548 14.69 15.41 -26.68
N CYS A 549 14.05 15.53 -25.51
CA CYS A 549 12.77 14.88 -25.22
C CYS A 549 11.58 15.62 -25.85
N SER A 550 10.49 14.91 -26.14
CA SER A 550 9.20 15.51 -26.52
C SER A 550 8.70 16.53 -25.48
N ASN A 551 8.04 17.60 -25.91
CA ASN A 551 7.52 18.67 -25.03
C ASN A 551 6.63 18.19 -23.88
N ASP A 552 5.85 17.12 -24.10
CA ASP A 552 4.93 16.56 -23.09
C ASP A 552 5.60 15.49 -22.18
N SER A 553 6.93 15.45 -22.12
CA SER A 553 7.72 14.49 -21.35
C SER A 553 8.72 15.20 -20.44
N LEU A 554 9.16 14.51 -19.38
CA LEU A 554 10.13 15.09 -18.45
C LEU A 554 11.55 14.70 -18.87
N CYS A 555 12.42 15.70 -18.97
CA CYS A 555 13.84 15.51 -19.25
C CYS A 555 14.64 15.54 -17.94
N LEU A 556 15.44 14.48 -17.70
CA LEU A 556 16.32 14.39 -16.52
C LEU A 556 17.80 14.63 -16.85
N ALA A 557 18.20 14.27 -18.06
CA ALA A 557 19.52 14.46 -18.62
C ALA A 557 19.41 14.51 -20.16
N GLU A 558 20.49 14.85 -20.86
CA GLU A 558 20.50 15.04 -22.33
C GLU A 558 19.82 13.89 -23.11
N SER A 559 19.94 12.65 -22.63
CA SER A 559 19.39 11.45 -23.27
C SER A 559 18.42 10.64 -22.39
N ILE A 560 17.95 11.19 -21.26
CA ILE A 560 17.04 10.47 -20.34
C ILE A 560 15.70 11.18 -20.28
N CYS A 561 14.70 10.57 -20.91
CA CYS A 561 13.34 11.09 -21.01
C CYS A 561 12.35 10.18 -20.26
N VAL A 562 11.42 10.78 -19.52
CA VAL A 562 10.33 10.11 -18.82
C VAL A 562 9.03 10.32 -19.61
N CYS A 563 8.57 9.26 -20.27
CA CYS A 563 7.42 9.33 -21.16
C CYS A 563 6.09 9.27 -20.41
N SER A 564 5.09 10.03 -20.89
CA SER A 564 3.69 9.85 -20.47
C SER A 564 3.15 8.50 -20.92
N LEU A 565 2.06 8.03 -20.29
CA LEU A 565 1.50 6.67 -20.45
C LEU A 565 1.39 6.19 -21.92
N ASN A 566 1.01 7.09 -22.84
CA ASN A 566 0.72 6.75 -24.24
C ASN A 566 1.89 6.97 -25.20
N LYS A 567 3.04 7.44 -24.69
CA LYS A 567 4.26 7.63 -25.48
C LYS A 567 5.35 6.66 -25.03
N PHE A 568 6.30 6.43 -25.93
CA PHE A 568 7.47 5.59 -25.69
C PHE A 568 8.59 5.98 -26.66
N GLY A 569 9.71 5.25 -26.60
CA GLY A 569 10.94 5.57 -27.32
C GLY A 569 11.93 6.33 -26.44
N PRO A 570 13.22 6.36 -26.80
CA PRO A 570 14.25 7.00 -25.99
C PRO A 570 14.03 8.50 -25.79
N HIS A 571 13.33 9.18 -26.72
CA HIS A 571 12.99 10.61 -26.62
C HIS A 571 11.48 10.88 -26.47
N CYS A 572 10.66 9.85 -26.28
CA CYS A 572 9.21 9.94 -26.08
C CYS A 572 8.42 10.56 -27.24
N TYR A 573 8.86 10.44 -28.50
CA TYR A 573 8.07 10.94 -29.65
C TYR A 573 7.09 9.91 -30.25
N LEU A 574 7.31 8.63 -29.99
CA LEU A 574 6.45 7.57 -30.51
C LEU A 574 5.16 7.49 -29.71
N LYS A 575 4.03 7.29 -30.41
CA LYS A 575 2.69 7.17 -29.82
C LYS A 575 2.16 5.75 -29.99
N ARG A 576 1.35 5.30 -29.03
CA ARG A 576 0.71 3.98 -29.05
C ARG A 576 -0.70 4.05 -29.63
N SER A 577 -1.01 3.27 -30.67
CA SER A 577 -2.40 3.16 -31.16
C SER A 577 -3.25 2.15 -30.38
N ILE A 578 -2.65 1.12 -29.78
CA ILE A 578 -3.35 0.00 -29.10
C ILE A 578 -4.30 0.51 -28.03
N CYS A 579 -3.77 1.29 -27.08
CA CYS A 579 -4.57 1.90 -26.01
C CYS A 579 -5.35 3.17 -26.45
N GLN A 580 -5.23 3.60 -27.71
CA GLN A 580 -5.92 4.78 -28.29
C GLN A 580 -7.01 4.41 -29.30
N SER A 581 -7.11 3.13 -29.69
CA SER A 581 -8.07 2.67 -30.69
C SER A 581 -9.50 3.04 -30.29
N THR A 582 -10.30 3.45 -31.27
CA THR A 582 -11.67 3.97 -31.11
C THR A 582 -12.64 3.00 -30.40
N ASN A 583 -12.25 1.73 -30.25
CA ASN A 583 -12.83 0.78 -29.32
C ASN A 583 -11.82 0.50 -28.20
N ASN A 584 -11.95 1.19 -27.05
CA ASN A 584 -11.15 0.93 -25.85
C ASN A 584 -11.02 -0.59 -25.59
N ILE A 585 -9.81 -1.14 -25.76
CA ILE A 585 -9.52 -2.58 -25.59
C ILE A 585 -9.89 -3.04 -24.17
N CYS A 586 -9.70 -2.16 -23.20
CA CYS A 586 -10.19 -2.36 -21.84
C CYS A 586 -11.65 -1.91 -21.76
N GLU A 587 -12.55 -2.86 -21.51
CA GLU A 587 -13.97 -2.58 -21.38
C GLU A 587 -14.24 -1.63 -20.18
N HIS A 588 -15.36 -0.90 -20.23
CA HIS A 588 -15.81 0.03 -19.18
C HIS A 588 -14.91 1.26 -18.93
N ASN A 589 -14.21 1.76 -19.97
CA ASN A 589 -13.39 2.98 -19.95
C ASN A 589 -12.31 2.98 -18.84
N ARG A 590 -11.48 1.94 -18.85
CA ARG A 590 -10.40 1.73 -17.88
C ARG A 590 -9.00 1.95 -18.47
N TYR A 591 -8.00 2.13 -17.61
CA TYR A 591 -6.61 2.37 -18.02
C TYR A 591 -6.03 1.13 -18.71
N CYS A 592 -5.72 1.29 -19.99
CA CYS A 592 -4.88 0.39 -20.76
C CYS A 592 -3.42 0.78 -20.55
N ILE A 593 -2.61 -0.18 -20.10
CA ILE A 593 -1.18 -0.01 -19.91
C ILE A 593 -0.50 -0.98 -20.84
N SER A 594 0.33 -0.47 -21.74
CA SER A 594 1.14 -1.34 -22.56
C SER A 594 2.40 -1.74 -21.79
N LEU A 595 2.76 -3.02 -21.95
CA LEU A 595 3.90 -3.64 -21.28
C LEU A 595 5.21 -3.17 -21.94
N ASP A 596 6.37 -3.64 -21.49
CA ASP A 596 7.68 -3.13 -21.91
C ASP A 596 7.89 -3.22 -23.44
N ASP A 597 7.92 -2.05 -24.09
CA ASP A 597 7.93 -1.88 -25.55
C ASP A 597 9.18 -2.41 -26.23
N ARG A 598 10.24 -2.63 -25.46
CA ARG A 598 11.51 -3.19 -25.95
C ARG A 598 11.36 -4.65 -26.38
N ILE A 599 10.30 -5.34 -25.94
CA ILE A 599 10.09 -6.77 -26.18
C ILE A 599 8.96 -6.99 -27.19
N ASN A 600 7.79 -6.40 -26.96
CA ASN A 600 6.61 -6.61 -27.78
C ASN A 600 5.72 -5.37 -27.76
N LEU A 601 5.67 -4.69 -28.91
CA LEU A 601 4.85 -3.48 -29.13
C LEU A 601 3.35 -3.73 -28.92
N ASN A 602 2.89 -4.98 -29.05
CA ASN A 602 1.47 -5.36 -28.96
C ASN A 602 1.02 -5.81 -27.56
N ALA A 603 1.93 -5.89 -26.58
CA ALA A 603 1.62 -6.40 -25.25
C ALA A 603 0.93 -5.32 -24.39
N PHE A 604 -0.20 -5.68 -23.76
CA PHE A 604 -0.99 -4.77 -22.92
C PHE A 604 -1.56 -5.45 -21.67
N MET A 605 -2.00 -4.61 -20.74
CA MET A 605 -2.67 -4.97 -19.49
C MET A 605 -3.75 -3.93 -19.19
N CYS A 606 -4.89 -4.38 -18.66
CA CYS A 606 -5.99 -3.50 -18.26
C CYS A 606 -6.09 -3.39 -16.72
N ILE A 607 -6.16 -2.18 -16.18
CA ILE A 607 -6.46 -1.95 -14.75
C ILE A 607 -7.98 -1.88 -14.55
N CYS A 608 -8.54 -2.94 -13.97
CA CYS A 608 -10.00 -3.10 -13.86
C CYS A 608 -10.66 -2.28 -12.74
N LYS A 609 -12.00 -2.17 -12.81
CA LYS A 609 -12.82 -1.56 -11.75
C LYS A 609 -13.04 -2.51 -10.60
N GLU A 610 -13.15 -1.95 -9.40
CA GLU A 610 -13.69 -2.71 -8.28
C GLU A 610 -15.01 -3.35 -8.72
N GLY A 611 -15.09 -4.68 -8.56
CA GLY A 611 -16.20 -5.48 -9.06
C GLY A 611 -16.00 -6.09 -10.45
N TYR A 612 -14.88 -5.89 -11.13
CA TYR A 612 -14.55 -6.47 -12.43
C TYR A 612 -13.13 -7.05 -12.49
N HIS A 613 -12.92 -8.08 -13.31
CA HIS A 613 -11.63 -8.75 -13.54
C HIS A 613 -11.55 -9.35 -14.96
N GLY A 614 -10.39 -9.90 -15.33
CA GLY A 614 -10.09 -10.46 -16.65
C GLY A 614 -9.11 -9.60 -17.45
N GLU A 615 -8.53 -10.16 -18.51
CA GLU A 615 -7.50 -9.50 -19.33
C GLU A 615 -7.95 -8.17 -19.95
N ARG A 616 -9.24 -8.04 -20.26
CA ARG A 616 -9.89 -6.83 -20.80
C ARG A 616 -10.91 -6.23 -19.83
N CYS A 617 -10.90 -6.67 -18.57
CA CYS A 617 -11.92 -6.32 -17.58
C CYS A 617 -13.35 -6.73 -17.96
N GLN A 618 -13.47 -7.84 -18.70
CA GLN A 618 -14.72 -8.33 -19.25
C GLN A 618 -15.63 -9.03 -18.22
N TYR A 619 -15.06 -9.58 -17.13
CA TYR A 619 -15.80 -10.38 -16.17
C TYR A 619 -16.20 -9.57 -14.95
N LYS A 620 -17.44 -9.75 -14.48
CA LYS A 620 -17.89 -9.21 -13.21
C LYS A 620 -17.44 -10.14 -12.07
N ASN A 621 -16.98 -9.58 -10.96
CA ASN A 621 -16.62 -10.33 -9.77
C ASN A 621 -17.86 -11.06 -9.22
N ASN A 622 -17.64 -12.24 -8.66
CA ASN A 622 -18.69 -12.97 -7.96
C ASN A 622 -19.11 -12.17 -6.73
N ARG A 623 -20.42 -12.05 -6.52
CA ARG A 623 -20.96 -11.31 -5.37
C ARG A 623 -21.51 -12.29 -4.35
N ILE A 624 -21.04 -12.19 -3.12
CA ILE A 624 -21.45 -13.03 -2.00
C ILE A 624 -22.12 -12.14 -0.97
N ASP A 625 -23.40 -12.37 -0.73
CA ASP A 625 -24.18 -11.70 0.29
C ASP A 625 -24.35 -12.65 1.48
N ILE A 626 -23.66 -12.34 2.58
CA ILE A 626 -23.59 -13.14 3.80
C ILE A 626 -24.44 -12.47 4.88
N ARG A 627 -25.50 -13.13 5.34
CA ARG A 627 -26.32 -12.66 6.46
C ARG A 627 -25.82 -13.28 7.76
N ILE A 628 -25.41 -12.45 8.70
CA ILE A 628 -24.84 -12.90 9.99
C ILE A 628 -25.89 -12.72 11.08
N ASP A 629 -26.00 -13.73 11.94
CA ASP A 629 -26.91 -13.70 13.09
C ASP A 629 -26.54 -12.60 14.10
N GLY A 630 -27.56 -12.02 14.75
CA GLY A 630 -27.40 -10.87 15.64
C GLY A 630 -26.47 -11.14 16.83
N THR A 631 -26.48 -12.37 17.34
CA THR A 631 -25.63 -12.82 18.47
C THR A 631 -24.13 -12.75 18.15
N ILE A 632 -23.76 -13.02 16.89
CA ILE A 632 -22.37 -12.97 16.43
C ILE A 632 -21.93 -11.52 16.23
N ILE A 633 -22.80 -10.67 15.68
CA ILE A 633 -22.49 -9.25 15.44
C ILE A 633 -22.36 -8.47 16.76
N GLU A 634 -22.99 -8.94 17.84
CA GLU A 634 -22.80 -8.37 19.17
C GLU A 634 -21.39 -8.59 19.72
N LYS A 635 -20.73 -9.70 19.34
CA LYS A 635 -19.33 -9.97 19.72
C LYS A 635 -18.34 -9.12 18.91
N SER A 636 -18.52 -9.02 17.59
CA SER A 636 -17.64 -8.23 16.71
C SER A 636 -18.37 -7.66 15.51
N SER A 637 -17.95 -6.47 15.07
CA SER A 637 -18.37 -5.84 13.80
C SER A 637 -17.35 -5.97 12.67
N SER A 638 -16.16 -6.49 12.99
CA SER A 638 -15.05 -6.71 12.06
C SER A 638 -14.84 -8.21 11.85
N PHE A 639 -14.68 -8.61 10.59
CA PHE A 639 -14.55 -10.00 10.18
C PHE A 639 -13.37 -10.17 9.23
N ILE A 640 -12.67 -11.28 9.38
CA ILE A 640 -11.56 -11.71 8.53
C ILE A 640 -12.08 -12.88 7.70
N LEU A 641 -12.03 -12.78 6.37
CA LEU A 641 -12.56 -13.79 5.48
C LEU A 641 -11.42 -14.50 4.76
N HIS A 642 -11.33 -15.82 4.94
CA HIS A 642 -10.34 -16.67 4.28
C HIS A 642 -11.02 -17.43 3.14
N SER A 643 -10.70 -17.04 1.92
CA SER A 643 -11.06 -17.79 0.71
C SER A 643 -9.94 -18.80 0.42
N ILE A 644 -10.28 -20.08 0.42
CA ILE A 644 -9.32 -21.17 0.22
C ILE A 644 -9.56 -21.83 -1.13
N ILE A 645 -8.48 -21.97 -1.88
CA ILE A 645 -8.42 -22.67 -3.15
C ILE A 645 -7.81 -24.05 -2.90
N ALA A 646 -8.60 -25.10 -3.14
CA ALA A 646 -8.18 -26.47 -2.93
C ALA A 646 -7.58 -27.02 -4.23
N PHE A 647 -6.25 -27.20 -4.24
CA PHE A 647 -5.56 -27.89 -5.32
C PHE A 647 -5.29 -29.37 -4.99
N ASN A 648 -4.86 -30.15 -6.00
CA ASN A 648 -4.50 -31.56 -5.84
C ASN A 648 -3.20 -31.77 -5.05
N VAL A 649 -2.94 -33.02 -4.64
CA VAL A 649 -1.88 -33.50 -3.71
C VAL A 649 -0.45 -32.93 -3.92
N ILE A 650 -0.13 -32.43 -5.12
CA ILE A 650 1.22 -31.93 -5.46
C ILE A 650 1.40 -30.44 -5.12
N THR A 651 0.31 -29.67 -5.05
CA THR A 651 0.31 -28.21 -4.91
C THR A 651 -0.35 -27.81 -3.60
N LYS A 652 0.32 -26.97 -2.81
CA LYS A 652 -0.23 -26.46 -1.54
C LYS A 652 -1.52 -25.67 -1.77
N HIS A 653 -2.44 -25.74 -0.82
CA HIS A 653 -3.67 -24.93 -0.84
C HIS A 653 -3.36 -23.45 -0.67
N GLU A 654 -4.15 -22.60 -1.32
CA GLU A 654 -3.96 -21.15 -1.24
C GLU A 654 -5.02 -20.47 -0.42
N ARG A 655 -4.60 -19.50 0.39
CA ARG A 655 -5.46 -18.73 1.28
C ARG A 655 -5.39 -17.26 0.93
N LEU A 656 -6.48 -16.73 0.36
CA LEU A 656 -6.68 -15.28 0.27
C LEU A 656 -7.45 -14.78 1.46
N THR A 657 -6.91 -13.75 2.11
CA THR A 657 -7.55 -13.12 3.25
C THR A 657 -8.09 -11.76 2.83
N THR A 658 -9.36 -11.51 3.15
CA THR A 658 -10.01 -10.22 2.93
C THR A 658 -10.60 -9.72 4.24
N LEU A 659 -10.48 -8.43 4.49
CA LEU A 659 -10.92 -7.80 5.73
C LEU A 659 -12.19 -7.01 5.44
N LYS A 660 -13.27 -7.25 6.19
CA LYS A 660 -14.51 -6.50 6.04
C LYS A 660 -15.13 -6.13 7.38
N LYS A 661 -15.64 -4.90 7.43
CA LYS A 661 -16.38 -4.35 8.56
C LYS A 661 -17.84 -4.21 8.17
N ILE A 662 -18.75 -4.63 9.06
CA ILE A 662 -20.19 -4.47 8.83
C ILE A 662 -20.62 -3.09 9.29
N ALA A 663 -21.25 -2.35 8.38
CA ALA A 663 -21.84 -1.05 8.71
C ALA A 663 -22.95 -1.20 9.75
N PHE A 664 -23.05 -0.20 10.64
CA PHE A 664 -24.03 -0.20 11.71
C PHE A 664 -25.48 -0.32 11.19
N GLY A 665 -26.27 -1.24 11.77
CA GLY A 665 -27.68 -1.46 11.41
C GLY A 665 -27.93 -2.39 10.21
N TYR A 666 -26.88 -2.98 9.64
CA TYR A 666 -26.96 -4.03 8.64
C TYR A 666 -26.58 -5.38 9.24
N ASN A 667 -27.26 -6.44 8.81
CA ASN A 667 -26.92 -7.82 9.17
C ASN A 667 -26.34 -8.59 7.98
N THR A 668 -26.18 -7.91 6.85
CA THR A 668 -25.71 -8.51 5.59
C THR A 668 -24.40 -7.85 5.19
N MET A 669 -23.39 -8.68 4.95
CA MET A 669 -22.12 -8.28 4.37
C MET A 669 -22.09 -8.71 2.91
N THR A 670 -21.75 -7.79 2.01
CA THR A 670 -21.52 -8.09 0.60
C THR A 670 -20.02 -8.12 0.31
N ILE A 671 -19.53 -9.22 -0.25
CA ILE A 671 -18.15 -9.38 -0.70
C ILE A 671 -18.14 -9.56 -2.22
N SER A 672 -17.23 -8.89 -2.89
CA SER A 672 -16.92 -9.18 -4.29
C SER A 672 -15.61 -9.95 -4.37
N VAL A 673 -15.68 -11.20 -4.86
CA VAL A 673 -14.51 -12.08 -4.95
C VAL A 673 -14.06 -12.16 -6.40
N ARG A 674 -12.76 -11.87 -6.62
CA ARG A 674 -12.13 -11.89 -7.96
C ARG A 674 -11.74 -13.30 -8.41
N GLN A 675 -11.34 -14.16 -7.48
CA GLN A 675 -10.74 -15.46 -7.76
C GLN A 675 -11.69 -16.62 -7.44
N SER A 676 -11.41 -17.78 -8.04
CA SER A 676 -12.06 -19.02 -7.67
C SER A 676 -11.69 -19.43 -6.25
N PHE A 677 -12.63 -20.03 -5.52
CA PHE A 677 -12.39 -20.59 -4.19
C PHE A 677 -13.33 -21.77 -3.97
N ASN A 678 -12.87 -22.74 -3.20
CA ASN A 678 -13.64 -23.91 -2.81
C ASN A 678 -14.29 -23.73 -1.43
N ILE A 679 -13.56 -23.08 -0.50
CA ILE A 679 -13.99 -22.90 0.89
C ILE A 679 -13.93 -21.42 1.25
N LEU A 680 -14.97 -20.91 1.91
CA LEU A 680 -14.97 -19.59 2.54
C LEU A 680 -15.15 -19.73 4.04
N LEU A 681 -14.14 -19.31 4.80
CA LEU A 681 -14.17 -19.25 6.26
C LEU A 681 -14.26 -17.79 6.71
N ILE A 682 -15.02 -17.54 7.76
CA ILE A 682 -15.08 -16.24 8.44
C ILE A 682 -14.51 -16.40 9.84
N GLN A 683 -13.44 -15.66 10.11
CA GLN A 683 -12.83 -15.56 11.41
C GLN A 683 -13.25 -14.26 12.10
N ILE A 684 -13.59 -14.35 13.38
CA ILE A 684 -13.72 -13.20 14.28
C ILE A 684 -12.32 -12.88 14.85
N PRO A 685 -11.94 -11.61 15.03
CA PRO A 685 -10.63 -11.21 15.59
C PRO A 685 -10.25 -11.85 16.93
N ASP A 686 -11.21 -12.42 17.66
CA ASP A 686 -11.01 -13.10 18.95
C ASP A 686 -10.80 -14.63 18.81
N GLY A 687 -10.77 -15.17 17.59
CA GLY A 687 -10.29 -16.53 17.28
C GLY A 687 -11.35 -17.52 16.78
N ASP A 688 -12.63 -17.21 16.86
CA ASP A 688 -13.70 -18.12 16.40
C ASP A 688 -13.77 -18.17 14.86
N TYR A 689 -13.87 -19.38 14.28
CA TYR A 689 -14.01 -19.62 12.84
C TYR A 689 -15.41 -20.13 12.48
N TYR A 690 -15.97 -19.63 11.38
CA TYR A 690 -17.28 -20.03 10.86
C TYR A 690 -17.15 -20.46 9.40
N LEU A 691 -17.72 -21.62 9.06
CA LEU A 691 -17.80 -22.08 7.68
C LEU A 691 -18.99 -21.42 6.97
N ALA A 692 -18.68 -20.55 5.99
CA ALA A 692 -19.69 -19.79 5.26
C ALA A 692 -20.09 -20.46 3.94
N VAL A 693 -19.11 -20.94 3.15
CA VAL A 693 -19.34 -21.56 1.85
C VAL A 693 -18.42 -22.78 1.69
N LEU A 694 -18.96 -23.87 1.17
CA LEU A 694 -18.21 -25.06 0.74
C LEU A 694 -18.73 -25.50 -0.63
N ARG A 695 -17.84 -25.65 -1.61
CA ARG A 695 -18.20 -26.08 -2.97
C ARG A 695 -17.07 -26.78 -3.70
N GLU A 696 -17.45 -27.68 -4.60
CA GLU A 696 -16.52 -28.44 -5.45
C GLU A 696 -16.11 -27.68 -6.70
N LYS A 697 -17.04 -26.95 -7.34
CA LYS A 697 -16.81 -26.24 -8.61
C LYS A 697 -17.04 -24.74 -8.48
N PHE A 698 -16.19 -23.98 -9.17
CA PHE A 698 -16.34 -22.54 -9.31
C PHE A 698 -17.22 -22.19 -10.51
N ILE A 699 -18.18 -21.27 -10.31
CA ILE A 699 -19.03 -20.70 -11.36
C ILE A 699 -18.72 -19.19 -11.47
N GLN A 700 -18.52 -18.70 -12.70
CA GLN A 700 -18.17 -17.29 -12.97
C GLN A 700 -19.38 -16.36 -12.86
N SER A 701 -19.16 -15.13 -12.37
CA SER A 701 -20.15 -14.05 -12.21
C SER A 701 -21.41 -14.44 -11.40
N GLU A 702 -21.27 -15.41 -10.49
CA GLU A 702 -22.39 -15.92 -9.69
C GLU A 702 -22.71 -15.00 -8.51
N PHE A 703 -23.99 -15.03 -8.09
CA PHE A 703 -24.47 -14.38 -6.89
C PHE A 703 -24.82 -15.42 -5.81
N ILE A 704 -24.09 -15.40 -4.70
CA ILE A 704 -24.22 -16.39 -3.62
C ILE A 704 -24.87 -15.72 -2.41
N HIS A 705 -25.93 -16.35 -1.89
CA HIS A 705 -26.55 -15.98 -0.62
C HIS A 705 -26.25 -17.02 0.45
N THR A 706 -25.67 -16.61 1.58
CA THR A 706 -25.42 -17.50 2.73
C THR A 706 -25.86 -16.87 4.04
N ASN A 707 -26.24 -17.72 5.00
CA ASN A 707 -26.61 -17.30 6.36
C ASN A 707 -25.66 -17.97 7.35
N ILE A 708 -25.10 -17.20 8.28
CA ILE A 708 -24.19 -17.69 9.31
C ILE A 708 -24.85 -17.57 10.68
N SER A 709 -24.90 -18.69 11.36
CA SER A 709 -25.42 -18.84 12.72
C SER A 709 -24.42 -19.60 13.60
N SER A 710 -24.76 -19.84 14.87
CA SER A 710 -23.96 -20.68 15.78
C SER A 710 -23.74 -22.11 15.29
N GLU A 711 -24.57 -22.62 14.37
CA GLU A 711 -24.41 -23.96 13.80
C GLU A 711 -23.25 -24.06 12.80
N ASN A 712 -22.81 -22.93 12.26
CA ASN A 712 -21.70 -22.86 11.29
C ASN A 712 -20.31 -22.77 11.97
N LEU A 713 -20.26 -22.81 13.30
CA LEU A 713 -19.03 -22.68 14.08
C LEU A 713 -18.11 -23.89 13.88
N CYS A 714 -16.84 -23.65 13.57
CA CYS A 714 -15.80 -24.65 13.56
C CYS A 714 -15.20 -24.77 14.96
N TYR A 715 -15.21 -25.96 15.54
CA TYR A 715 -14.77 -26.18 16.92
C TYR A 715 -13.27 -26.49 17.03
N PRO A 716 -12.58 -26.06 18.10
CA PRO A 716 -11.25 -26.58 18.40
C PRO A 716 -11.32 -28.09 18.68
N VAL A 717 -10.42 -28.87 18.07
CA VAL A 717 -10.35 -30.33 18.27
C VAL A 717 -10.25 -30.72 19.74
N LEU A 718 -9.54 -29.91 20.54
CA LEU A 718 -9.40 -30.13 21.97
C LEU A 718 -10.75 -30.09 22.71
N GLU A 719 -11.71 -29.27 22.28
CA GLU A 719 -13.03 -29.21 22.91
C GLU A 719 -13.89 -30.45 22.60
N LEU A 720 -13.72 -31.02 21.41
CA LEU A 720 -14.46 -32.21 20.96
C LEU A 720 -13.89 -33.52 21.52
N PHE A 721 -12.60 -33.56 21.84
CA PHE A 721 -11.96 -34.76 22.36
C PHE A 721 -12.17 -34.96 23.87
N ASN A 722 -12.40 -36.23 24.24
CA ASN A 722 -12.32 -36.69 25.62
C ASN A 722 -10.91 -36.48 26.20
N ASN A 723 -10.82 -36.38 27.53
CA ASN A 723 -9.56 -36.12 28.26
C ASN A 723 -8.41 -37.09 27.91
N THR A 724 -8.72 -38.32 27.50
CA THR A 724 -7.72 -39.32 27.05
C THR A 724 -7.08 -38.95 25.71
N PHE A 725 -7.88 -38.57 24.71
CA PHE A 725 -7.39 -38.23 23.37
C PHE A 725 -6.60 -36.91 23.36
N ARG A 726 -6.89 -35.98 24.29
CA ARG A 726 -6.14 -34.72 24.46
C ARG A 726 -4.66 -34.95 24.81
N GLN A 727 -4.35 -36.04 25.51
CA GLN A 727 -2.99 -36.35 25.96
C GLN A 727 -2.13 -37.05 24.90
N TYR A 728 -2.71 -37.45 23.76
CA TYR A 728 -1.95 -38.09 22.70
C TYR A 728 -1.14 -37.08 21.88
N GLU A 729 0.01 -37.54 21.38
CA GLU A 729 0.81 -36.81 20.40
C GLU A 729 0.03 -36.55 19.10
N TYR A 730 0.35 -35.45 18.43
CA TYR A 730 -0.35 -34.94 17.25
C TYR A 730 -0.64 -36.01 16.19
N LEU A 731 0.38 -36.76 15.72
CA LEU A 731 0.21 -37.79 14.69
C LEU A 731 -0.76 -38.91 15.10
N ARG A 732 -0.85 -39.20 16.41
CA ARG A 732 -1.79 -40.18 16.95
C ARG A 732 -3.20 -39.60 17.04
N ARG A 733 -3.36 -38.31 17.34
CA ARG A 733 -4.67 -37.62 17.37
C ARG A 733 -5.34 -37.58 15.99
N VAL A 734 -4.57 -37.27 14.94
CA VAL A 734 -5.09 -37.16 13.55
C VAL A 734 -5.79 -38.44 13.08
N LYS A 735 -5.32 -39.62 13.52
CA LYS A 735 -5.96 -40.91 13.20
C LYS A 735 -7.42 -41.03 13.68
N TYR A 736 -7.80 -40.23 14.67
CA TYR A 736 -9.15 -40.25 15.26
C TYR A 736 -10.05 -39.13 14.73
N TYR A 737 -9.60 -38.28 13.81
CA TYR A 737 -10.41 -37.19 13.25
C TYR A 737 -11.67 -37.67 12.52
N PRO A 738 -11.66 -38.79 11.77
CA PRO A 738 -12.88 -39.32 11.16
C PRO A 738 -13.96 -39.71 12.17
N LEU A 739 -13.58 -40.06 13.41
CA LEU A 739 -14.53 -40.40 14.48
C LEU A 739 -15.36 -39.18 14.90
N LEU A 740 -14.75 -37.99 14.92
CA LEU A 740 -15.40 -36.74 15.33
C LEU A 740 -16.58 -36.39 14.42
N CYS A 741 -16.40 -36.48 13.10
CA CYS A 741 -17.47 -36.26 12.13
C CYS A 741 -18.59 -37.29 12.28
N ARG A 742 -18.30 -38.55 12.64
CA ARG A 742 -19.34 -39.58 12.82
C ARG A 742 -20.12 -39.40 14.13
N GLN A 743 -19.43 -39.05 15.22
CA GLN A 743 -20.03 -38.95 16.55
C GLN A 743 -20.84 -37.67 16.74
N TYR A 744 -20.38 -36.54 16.19
CA TYR A 744 -21.03 -35.24 16.35
C TYR A 744 -21.68 -34.80 15.03
N SER A 745 -22.89 -35.29 14.76
CA SER A 745 -23.61 -35.04 13.48
C SER A 745 -23.82 -33.55 13.15
N LYS A 746 -23.88 -32.68 14.17
CA LYS A 746 -24.05 -31.23 14.00
C LYS A 746 -22.75 -30.47 13.69
N VAL A 747 -21.57 -31.09 13.83
CA VAL A 747 -20.29 -30.44 13.54
C VAL A 747 -20.05 -30.49 12.03
N MET A 748 -19.85 -29.31 11.43
CA MET A 748 -19.50 -29.16 10.00
C MET A 748 -17.99 -29.06 9.78
N CYS A 749 -17.26 -28.47 10.72
CA CYS A 749 -15.83 -28.24 10.62
C CYS A 749 -15.18 -28.19 12.02
N PHE A 750 -13.89 -28.45 12.09
CA PHE A 750 -13.07 -28.35 13.29
C PHE A 750 -11.62 -28.07 12.93
N TYR A 751 -10.83 -27.56 13.88
CA TYR A 751 -9.42 -27.22 13.64
C TYR A 751 -8.51 -27.60 14.80
N ASP A 752 -7.24 -27.84 14.50
CA ASP A 752 -6.16 -28.09 15.46
C ASP A 752 -5.06 -27.01 15.37
N GLU A 753 -3.85 -27.29 15.83
CA GLU A 753 -2.73 -26.33 15.78
C GLU A 753 -2.21 -26.07 14.34
N TYR A 754 -2.40 -27.00 13.41
CA TYR A 754 -1.79 -27.01 12.06
C TYR A 754 -2.78 -27.17 10.90
N ASN A 755 -3.98 -27.71 11.14
CA ASN A 755 -4.95 -28.11 10.13
C ASN A 755 -6.36 -27.58 10.44
N MET A 756 -7.09 -27.34 9.36
CA MET A 756 -8.53 -27.16 9.36
C MET A 756 -9.18 -28.35 8.67
N CYS A 757 -10.23 -28.89 9.27
CA CYS A 757 -10.93 -30.07 8.80
C CYS A 757 -12.40 -29.76 8.53
N VAL A 758 -12.92 -30.27 7.43
CA VAL A 758 -14.33 -30.16 7.03
C VAL A 758 -14.93 -31.56 6.98
N CYS A 759 -16.12 -31.73 7.58
CA CYS A 759 -16.87 -32.98 7.53
C CYS A 759 -17.71 -33.03 6.25
N ASP A 760 -17.48 -34.04 5.42
CA ASP A 760 -18.27 -34.27 4.19
C ASP A 760 -19.65 -34.88 4.51
N SER A 761 -20.50 -34.96 3.49
CA SER A 761 -21.77 -35.68 3.41
C SER A 761 -21.67 -37.13 3.92
N ASP A 762 -20.62 -37.86 3.53
CA ASP A 762 -20.32 -39.22 4.00
C ASP A 762 -19.72 -39.27 5.43
N ARG A 763 -19.67 -38.11 6.11
CA ARG A 763 -19.13 -37.94 7.48
C ARG A 763 -17.67 -38.35 7.61
N PHE A 764 -16.89 -38.23 6.54
CA PHE A 764 -15.43 -38.28 6.58
C PHE A 764 -14.85 -36.88 6.84
N SER A 765 -13.71 -36.83 7.52
CA SER A 765 -12.98 -35.58 7.78
C SER A 765 -11.96 -35.33 6.67
N ASN A 766 -12.15 -34.27 5.89
CA ASN A 766 -11.17 -33.78 4.91
C ASN A 766 -10.39 -32.64 5.55
N CYS A 767 -9.10 -32.87 5.81
CA CYS A 767 -8.23 -31.93 6.51
C CYS A 767 -7.17 -31.37 5.58
N PHE A 768 -6.88 -30.08 5.72
CA PHE A 768 -5.83 -29.39 4.99
C PHE A 768 -5.01 -28.52 5.94
N GLU A 769 -3.74 -28.29 5.59
CA GLU A 769 -2.85 -27.42 6.35
C GLU A 769 -3.43 -26.01 6.42
N PHE A 770 -3.59 -25.51 7.63
CA PHE A 770 -4.17 -24.20 7.93
C PHE A 770 -3.52 -23.64 9.19
N ASN A 771 -2.55 -22.75 8.99
CA ASN A 771 -1.82 -22.16 10.10
C ASN A 771 -2.71 -21.14 10.85
N ASN A 772 -3.17 -21.55 12.04
CA ASN A 772 -3.99 -20.75 12.96
C ASN A 772 -3.19 -19.71 13.75
N THR A 773 -1.85 -19.82 13.75
CA THR A 773 -0.95 -18.92 14.51
C THR A 773 -0.56 -17.66 13.75
N LEU A 774 -0.95 -17.53 12.47
CA LEU A 774 -0.69 -16.35 11.66
C LEU A 774 -1.38 -15.13 12.28
N LYS A 775 -0.57 -14.27 12.91
CA LYS A 775 -1.00 -12.99 13.43
C LYS A 775 -0.87 -11.97 12.32
N TYR A 776 -2.01 -11.53 11.77
CA TYR A 776 -2.08 -10.46 10.78
C TYR A 776 -1.75 -9.07 11.35
N ASP A 777 -0.93 -9.00 12.39
CA ASP A 777 -0.60 -7.74 13.05
C ASP A 777 0.13 -6.83 12.06
N CYS A 778 -0.10 -5.51 12.15
CA CYS A 778 0.57 -4.53 11.29
C CYS A 778 2.08 -4.35 11.57
N SER A 779 2.76 -5.39 12.08
CA SER A 779 4.21 -5.48 12.28
C SER A 779 4.79 -4.28 13.03
N GLY A 780 4.07 -3.77 14.03
CA GLY A 780 4.47 -2.61 14.84
C GLY A 780 4.23 -1.24 14.21
N LYS A 781 3.57 -1.15 13.04
CA LYS A 781 3.17 0.14 12.45
C LYS A 781 1.93 0.71 13.14
N ASN A 782 2.01 1.97 13.59
CA ASN A 782 0.90 2.71 14.24
C ASN A 782 -0.15 3.19 13.23
N LEU A 783 -0.79 2.28 12.50
CA LEU A 783 -1.90 2.61 11.57
C LEU A 783 -3.22 2.83 12.30
N CYS A 784 -3.37 2.24 13.49
CA CYS A 784 -4.54 2.40 14.35
C CYS A 784 -4.22 3.34 15.52
N TYR A 785 -5.16 4.22 15.85
CA TYR A 785 -5.07 5.12 17.00
C TYR A 785 -5.55 4.43 18.29
N ASN A 786 -5.21 5.01 19.45
CA ASN A 786 -5.72 4.62 20.78
C ASN A 786 -5.54 3.13 21.12
N ASP A 787 -4.37 2.57 20.81
CA ASP A 787 -4.00 1.17 21.07
C ASP A 787 -4.93 0.15 20.39
N GLY A 788 -5.50 0.52 19.23
CA GLY A 788 -6.29 -0.40 18.41
C GLY A 788 -5.45 -1.52 17.81
N ARG A 789 -6.00 -2.75 17.78
CA ARG A 789 -5.35 -3.89 17.12
C ARG A 789 -5.48 -3.74 15.61
N CYS A 790 -4.38 -3.84 14.89
CA CYS A 790 -4.32 -3.60 13.46
C CYS A 790 -4.13 -4.91 12.70
N PHE A 791 -5.00 -5.18 11.73
CA PHE A 791 -4.94 -6.38 10.91
C PHE A 791 -4.69 -6.04 9.43
N LEU A 792 -3.73 -6.73 8.80
CA LEU A 792 -3.42 -6.64 7.37
C LEU A 792 -4.00 -7.82 6.60
N ASN A 793 -4.37 -7.61 5.33
CA ASN A 793 -4.89 -8.70 4.50
C ASN A 793 -3.80 -9.64 3.96
N ASN A 794 -2.58 -9.15 3.78
CA ASN A 794 -1.41 -9.92 3.38
C ASN A 794 -0.15 -9.28 3.98
N GLU A 795 0.81 -10.09 4.42
CA GLU A 795 2.08 -9.64 4.98
C GLU A 795 3.08 -9.17 3.89
N THR A 796 3.07 -9.78 2.70
CA THR A 796 4.01 -9.43 1.62
C THR A 796 3.51 -8.24 0.79
N CYS A 797 2.25 -8.28 0.38
CA CYS A 797 1.60 -7.26 -0.44
C CYS A 797 0.29 -6.77 0.19
N PRO A 798 0.38 -5.89 1.20
CA PRO A 798 -0.78 -5.40 1.90
C PRO A 798 -1.56 -4.43 0.99
N THR A 799 -2.80 -4.76 0.68
CA THR A 799 -3.69 -3.88 -0.10
C THR A 799 -4.78 -3.24 0.75
N THR A 800 -5.09 -3.82 1.91
CA THR A 800 -6.10 -3.31 2.83
C THR A 800 -5.72 -3.60 4.28
N PHE A 801 -6.16 -2.74 5.19
CA PHE A 801 -6.02 -2.93 6.63
C PHE A 801 -7.35 -2.65 7.34
N ILE A 802 -7.52 -3.22 8.53
CA ILE A 802 -8.66 -2.93 9.41
C ILE A 802 -8.15 -2.73 10.84
N CYS A 803 -8.73 -1.74 11.53
CA CYS A 803 -8.49 -1.54 12.95
C CYS A 803 -9.64 -2.11 13.77
N VAL A 804 -9.30 -2.94 14.76
CA VAL A 804 -10.21 -3.42 15.80
C VAL A 804 -9.97 -2.59 17.05
N CYS A 805 -10.98 -1.80 17.39
CA CYS A 805 -10.89 -0.81 18.46
C CYS A 805 -11.12 -1.45 19.82
N ASN A 806 -10.38 -0.97 20.81
CA ASN A 806 -10.66 -1.27 22.20
C ASN A 806 -12.01 -0.66 22.63
N ASP A 807 -12.57 -1.19 23.72
CA ASP A 807 -13.83 -0.69 24.28
C ASP A 807 -13.83 0.83 24.39
N CYS A 808 -14.95 1.44 23.96
CA CYS A 808 -15.21 2.87 23.96
C CYS A 808 -14.44 3.71 22.93
N PHE A 809 -13.77 3.06 21.97
CA PHE A 809 -13.19 3.71 20.81
C PHE A 809 -13.88 3.26 19.51
N TYR A 810 -14.00 4.18 18.55
CA TYR A 810 -14.73 3.97 17.29
C TYR A 810 -14.03 4.61 16.09
N GLY A 811 -14.55 4.34 14.90
CA GLY A 811 -14.02 4.80 13.60
C GLY A 811 -13.31 3.69 12.83
N SER A 812 -12.94 3.95 11.57
CA SER A 812 -12.16 3.00 10.76
C SER A 812 -10.75 2.74 11.31
N GLN A 813 -10.16 3.72 12.00
CA GLN A 813 -8.82 3.69 12.60
C GLN A 813 -8.83 3.82 14.13
N CYS A 814 -9.98 3.63 14.78
CA CYS A 814 -10.13 3.81 16.23
C CYS A 814 -9.85 5.23 16.73
N GLN A 815 -10.07 6.22 15.86
CA GLN A 815 -9.73 7.61 16.08
C GLN A 815 -10.75 8.37 16.96
N PHE A 816 -11.90 7.77 17.29
CA PHE A 816 -12.97 8.38 18.08
C PHE A 816 -13.04 7.77 19.48
N SER A 817 -13.43 8.54 20.50
CA SER A 817 -13.62 8.04 21.88
C SER A 817 -14.88 8.59 22.52
N THR A 818 -15.52 7.79 23.39
CA THR A 818 -16.70 8.17 24.18
C THR A 818 -16.40 8.28 25.68
N LYS A 819 -15.12 8.36 26.08
CA LYS A 819 -14.71 8.45 27.50
C LYS A 819 -14.96 9.81 28.18
N ASP A 820 -15.53 10.79 27.47
CA ASP A 820 -15.76 12.14 28.00
C ASP A 820 -17.07 12.26 28.81
N PHE A 821 -16.98 12.98 29.94
CA PHE A 821 -18.03 13.19 30.96
C PHE A 821 -19.31 13.90 30.45
N ILE A 822 -19.27 14.50 29.25
CA ILE A 822 -20.43 15.05 28.53
C ILE A 822 -20.36 14.52 27.10
N PHE A 823 -21.22 13.55 26.78
CA PHE A 823 -21.37 13.04 25.43
C PHE A 823 -21.87 14.16 24.51
N SER A 824 -21.19 14.39 23.39
CA SER A 824 -21.80 15.16 22.29
C SER A 824 -22.84 14.30 21.58
N LEU A 825 -23.78 14.94 20.90
CA LEU A 825 -24.82 14.25 20.14
C LEU A 825 -24.24 13.44 18.97
N ASP A 826 -23.08 13.86 18.44
CA ASP A 826 -22.44 13.29 17.25
C ASP A 826 -22.12 11.79 17.39
N PRO A 827 -21.41 11.30 18.42
CA PRO A 827 -21.15 9.87 18.61
C PRO A 827 -22.39 9.06 19.01
N ILE A 828 -23.41 9.68 19.63
CA ILE A 828 -24.65 8.99 20.04
C ILE A 828 -25.52 8.69 18.82
N LEU A 829 -25.73 9.69 17.95
CA LEU A 829 -26.72 9.63 16.87
C LEU A 829 -26.09 9.47 15.49
N GLY A 830 -24.85 9.90 15.29
CA GLY A 830 -24.19 9.93 13.97
C GLY A 830 -24.12 8.56 13.29
N TYR A 831 -23.91 7.48 14.05
CA TYR A 831 -23.91 6.13 13.50
C TYR A 831 -25.30 5.61 13.08
N HIS A 832 -26.37 6.17 13.67
CA HIS A 832 -27.75 5.77 13.38
C HIS A 832 -28.34 6.48 12.16
N ILE A 833 -27.75 7.59 11.70
CA ILE A 833 -28.21 8.31 10.52
C ILE A 833 -27.68 7.62 9.26
N LYS A 834 -28.57 7.22 8.35
CA LYS A 834 -28.17 6.58 7.08
C LYS A 834 -27.94 7.64 6.00
N PRO A 835 -26.80 7.63 5.30
CA PRO A 835 -26.53 8.57 4.21
C PRO A 835 -27.43 8.31 3.00
N ASN A 836 -27.74 9.36 2.22
CA ASN A 836 -28.50 9.28 0.96
C ASN A 836 -29.92 8.67 1.05
N ILE A 837 -30.51 8.55 2.24
CA ILE A 837 -31.89 8.08 2.45
C ILE A 837 -32.77 9.24 2.95
N SER A 838 -34.00 9.33 2.45
CA SER A 838 -34.97 10.36 2.84
C SER A 838 -35.32 10.32 4.34
N LEU A 839 -35.69 11.47 4.92
CA LEU A 839 -36.01 11.63 6.35
C LEU A 839 -37.09 10.66 6.86
N ASN A 840 -38.09 10.34 6.04
CA ASN A 840 -39.19 9.45 6.43
C ASN A 840 -38.79 7.97 6.53
N GLN A 841 -37.68 7.59 5.90
CA GLN A 841 -37.16 6.21 5.86
C GLN A 841 -35.97 6.01 6.82
N GLN A 842 -35.62 7.04 7.61
CA GLN A 842 -34.60 6.95 8.65
C GLN A 842 -35.07 6.04 9.80
N PRO A 843 -34.15 5.44 10.58
CA PRO A 843 -34.51 4.49 11.63
C PRO A 843 -35.30 5.17 12.76
N PHE A 844 -36.08 4.35 13.49
CA PHE A 844 -37.00 4.81 14.55
C PHE A 844 -36.34 5.73 15.58
N ILE A 845 -35.08 5.49 15.94
CA ILE A 845 -34.34 6.35 16.89
C ILE A 845 -34.21 7.80 16.41
N ILE A 846 -34.08 8.04 15.10
CA ILE A 846 -33.99 9.39 14.52
C ILE A 846 -35.36 10.05 14.52
N ILE A 847 -36.40 9.33 14.09
CA ILE A 847 -37.79 9.82 14.09
C ILE A 847 -38.21 10.20 15.53
N PHE A 848 -37.92 9.33 16.49
CA PHE A 848 -38.15 9.59 17.91
C PHE A 848 -37.36 10.81 18.41
N SER A 849 -36.10 10.96 17.99
CA SER A 849 -35.27 12.11 18.35
C SER A 849 -35.78 13.42 17.74
N ILE A 850 -36.34 13.40 16.53
CA ILE A 850 -37.01 14.56 15.91
C ILE A 850 -38.26 14.93 16.71
N LEU A 851 -39.07 13.95 17.10
CA LEU A 851 -40.28 14.17 17.89
C LEU A 851 -39.97 14.77 19.28
N ILE A 852 -38.98 14.22 19.99
CA ILE A 852 -38.65 14.70 21.34
C ILE A 852 -38.01 16.10 21.30
N THR A 853 -37.12 16.39 20.34
CA THR A 853 -36.49 17.70 20.20
C THR A 853 -37.50 18.79 19.85
N THR A 854 -38.47 18.50 18.99
CA THR A 854 -39.55 19.44 18.63
C THR A 854 -40.49 19.72 19.82
N ILE A 855 -40.86 18.70 20.58
CA ILE A 855 -41.66 18.88 21.81
C ILE A 855 -40.91 19.74 22.84
N MET A 856 -39.63 19.46 23.09
CA MET A 856 -38.80 20.24 24.01
C MET A 856 -38.68 21.70 23.57
N LEU A 857 -38.51 21.96 22.27
CA LEU A 857 -38.45 23.31 21.71
C LEU A 857 -39.73 24.09 21.99
N ILE A 858 -40.88 23.53 21.64
CA ILE A 858 -42.18 24.18 21.81
C ILE A 858 -42.42 24.51 23.29
N LEU A 859 -42.22 23.51 24.17
CA LEU A 859 -42.41 23.69 25.61
C LEU A 859 -41.49 24.77 26.17
N GLN A 860 -40.21 24.77 25.77
CA GLN A 860 -39.22 25.69 26.33
C GLN A 860 -39.35 27.11 25.80
N LEU A 861 -39.77 27.32 24.55
CA LEU A 861 -40.06 28.67 24.03
C LEU A 861 -41.28 29.27 24.74
N ILE A 862 -42.33 28.48 24.99
CA ILE A 862 -43.51 28.94 25.73
C ILE A 862 -43.14 29.27 27.18
N MET A 863 -42.52 28.33 27.91
CA MET A 863 -42.15 28.55 29.31
C MET A 863 -41.11 29.66 29.47
N GLY A 864 -40.11 29.70 28.59
CA GLY A 864 -39.08 30.72 28.53
C GLY A 864 -39.66 32.11 28.30
N SER A 865 -40.49 32.30 27.29
CA SER A 865 -41.12 33.61 26.99
C SER A 865 -42.00 34.12 28.13
N LEU A 866 -42.81 33.24 28.75
CA LEU A 866 -43.61 33.57 29.93
C LEU A 866 -42.75 33.96 31.14
N SER A 867 -41.63 33.26 31.35
CA SER A 867 -40.68 33.60 32.42
C SER A 867 -39.96 34.94 32.16
N VAL A 868 -39.57 35.25 30.93
CA VAL A 868 -38.98 36.56 30.59
C VAL A 868 -40.00 37.68 30.81
N ALA A 869 -41.25 37.48 30.39
CA ALA A 869 -42.31 38.47 30.58
C ALA A 869 -42.54 38.82 32.06
N THR A 870 -42.53 37.81 32.94
CA THR A 870 -42.71 37.99 34.39
C THR A 870 -41.54 38.67 35.08
N PHE A 871 -40.31 38.29 34.75
CA PHE A 871 -39.12 38.89 35.37
C PHE A 871 -38.77 40.28 34.80
N LYS A 872 -39.31 40.67 33.64
CA LYS A 872 -39.14 42.02 33.08
C LYS A 872 -39.87 43.10 33.89
N LEU A 873 -40.92 42.73 34.64
CA LEU A 873 -41.67 43.67 35.48
C LEU A 873 -40.79 44.28 36.57
N LYS A 874 -41.03 45.55 36.92
CA LYS A 874 -40.24 46.29 37.93
C LYS A 874 -40.31 45.61 39.31
N LYS A 875 -41.49 45.09 39.68
CA LYS A 875 -41.75 44.46 40.98
C LYS A 875 -40.98 43.15 41.18
N SER A 876 -40.77 42.40 40.11
CA SER A 876 -39.96 41.18 40.13
C SER A 876 -38.45 41.44 40.30
N ARG A 877 -37.99 42.69 40.06
CA ARG A 877 -36.57 43.11 40.07
C ARG A 877 -36.20 44.00 41.26
N GLU A 878 -36.98 43.95 42.33
CA GLU A 878 -36.68 44.66 43.58
C GLU A 878 -35.45 44.10 44.30
N VAL A 879 -35.13 42.83 44.09
CA VAL A 879 -33.98 42.10 44.67
C VAL A 879 -33.18 41.45 43.54
N GLY A 880 -31.87 41.26 43.74
CA GLY A 880 -30.93 40.67 42.78
C GLY A 880 -31.38 39.34 42.18
N CYS A 881 -32.08 38.49 42.96
CA CYS A 881 -32.67 37.23 42.49
C CYS A 881 -33.50 37.38 41.20
N GLY A 882 -34.22 38.49 41.03
CA GLY A 882 -35.02 38.74 39.82
C GLY A 882 -34.17 38.97 38.57
N TYR A 883 -32.97 39.53 38.72
CA TYR A 883 -32.02 39.71 37.61
C TYR A 883 -31.35 38.40 37.23
N TYR A 884 -30.97 37.56 38.20
CA TYR A 884 -30.40 36.23 37.91
C TYR A 884 -31.41 35.33 37.19
N LEU A 885 -32.67 35.33 37.62
CA LEU A 885 -33.73 34.55 36.98
C LEU A 885 -34.07 35.07 35.57
N LEU A 886 -34.07 36.39 35.37
CA LEU A 886 -34.22 36.97 34.02
C LEU A 886 -33.09 36.52 33.09
N ALA A 887 -31.83 36.59 33.55
CA ALA A 887 -30.68 36.14 32.78
C ALA A 887 -30.75 34.64 32.48
N SER A 888 -31.11 33.82 33.48
CA SER A 888 -31.28 32.37 33.32
C SER A 888 -32.37 32.00 32.32
N SER A 889 -33.49 32.74 32.29
CA SER A 889 -34.54 32.55 31.29
C SER A 889 -34.04 32.85 29.87
N ILE A 890 -33.29 33.94 29.69
CA ILE A 890 -32.73 34.33 28.37
C ILE A 890 -31.69 33.30 27.90
N THR A 891 -30.76 32.88 28.77
CA THR A 891 -29.75 31.87 28.42
C THR A 891 -30.39 30.52 28.09
N SER A 892 -31.46 30.13 28.80
CA SER A 892 -32.21 28.89 28.52
C SER A 892 -32.92 28.90 27.16
N MET A 893 -33.42 30.06 26.70
CA MET A 893 -33.99 30.18 25.35
C MET A 893 -32.91 30.14 24.26
N CYS A 894 -31.75 30.76 24.50
CA CYS A 894 -30.61 30.67 23.59
C CYS A 894 -30.13 29.22 23.44
N MET A 895 -30.05 28.48 24.54
CA MET A 895 -29.64 27.06 24.55
C MET A 895 -30.47 26.17 23.63
N ILE A 896 -31.80 26.24 23.73
CA ILE A 896 -32.67 25.34 22.97
C ILE A 896 -32.61 25.64 21.46
N ILE A 897 -32.42 26.91 21.09
CA ILE A 897 -32.21 27.32 19.69
C ILE A 897 -30.89 26.75 19.17
N VAL A 898 -29.81 26.86 19.93
CA VAL A 898 -28.49 26.32 19.54
C VAL A 898 -28.54 24.79 19.46
N LEU A 899 -29.25 24.12 20.38
CA LEU A 899 -29.46 22.67 20.34
C LEU A 899 -30.21 22.22 19.08
N LEU A 900 -31.23 22.98 18.66
CA LEU A 900 -31.97 22.70 17.42
C LEU A 900 -31.08 22.86 16.19
N ILE A 901 -30.28 23.92 16.12
CA ILE A 901 -29.32 24.14 15.03
C ILE A 901 -28.32 22.98 14.96
N LYS A 902 -27.76 22.56 16.12
CA LYS A 902 -26.87 21.40 16.21
C LYS A 902 -27.52 20.13 15.67
N PHE A 903 -28.75 19.85 16.09
CA PHE A 903 -29.48 18.64 15.72
C PHE A 903 -29.74 18.56 14.22
N TRP A 904 -30.26 19.63 13.61
CA TRP A 904 -30.51 19.67 12.17
C TRP A 904 -29.23 19.60 11.35
N GLN A 905 -28.17 20.25 11.80
CA GLN A 905 -26.89 20.18 11.11
C GLN A 905 -26.29 18.76 11.14
N LEU A 906 -26.39 18.05 12.27
CA LEU A 906 -25.95 16.66 12.35
C LEU A 906 -26.70 15.79 11.34
N ILE A 907 -28.03 15.93 11.23
CA ILE A 907 -28.82 15.21 10.23
C ILE A 907 -28.41 15.56 8.81
N LEU A 908 -28.34 16.86 8.47
CA LEU A 908 -28.04 17.31 7.10
C LEU A 908 -26.62 16.97 6.65
N SER A 909 -25.65 16.99 7.56
CA SER A 909 -24.26 16.59 7.28
C SER A 909 -24.12 15.09 7.08
N GLN A 910 -24.71 14.26 7.95
CA GLN A 910 -24.66 12.79 7.83
C GLN A 910 -25.52 12.24 6.69
N MET A 911 -26.57 12.96 6.26
CA MET A 911 -27.32 12.65 5.05
C MET A 911 -26.59 13.06 3.75
N SER A 912 -25.39 13.65 3.84
CA SER A 912 -24.59 14.17 2.73
C SER A 912 -25.29 15.24 1.88
N ILE A 913 -26.24 15.99 2.46
CA ILE A 913 -26.95 17.09 1.77
C ILE A 913 -26.10 18.36 1.78
N ILE A 914 -25.39 18.63 2.89
CA ILE A 914 -24.47 19.76 3.01
C ILE A 914 -23.03 19.25 2.88
N THR A 915 -22.36 19.59 1.78
CA THR A 915 -20.98 19.17 1.48
C THR A 915 -19.95 20.30 1.63
N ASN A 916 -20.38 21.55 1.87
CA ASN A 916 -19.46 22.68 1.96
C ASN A 916 -18.59 22.60 3.23
N ARG A 917 -17.31 22.28 3.04
CA ARG A 917 -16.32 22.03 4.10
C ARG A 917 -16.08 23.26 5.01
N SER A 918 -16.15 24.47 4.46
CA SER A 918 -15.96 25.71 5.23
C SER A 918 -17.08 25.92 6.25
N MET A 919 -18.34 25.76 5.79
CA MET A 919 -19.54 25.87 6.62
C MET A 919 -19.56 24.80 7.72
N LEU A 920 -19.25 23.54 7.37
CA LEU A 920 -19.15 22.45 8.34
C LEU A 920 -18.09 22.73 9.41
N SER A 921 -16.94 23.31 9.03
CA SER A 921 -15.83 23.63 9.93
C SER A 921 -16.19 24.76 10.91
N ILE A 922 -16.79 25.84 10.43
CA ILE A 922 -17.23 26.97 11.26
C ILE A 922 -18.24 26.51 12.30
N ASN A 923 -19.22 25.73 11.87
CA ASN A 923 -20.25 25.22 12.74
C ASN A 923 -19.70 24.20 13.76
N CYS A 924 -18.78 23.32 13.31
CA CYS A 924 -18.11 22.35 14.15
C CYS A 924 -17.40 23.00 15.35
N LYS A 925 -16.76 24.15 15.13
CA LYS A 925 -16.04 24.90 16.17
C LYS A 925 -16.95 25.76 17.06
N SER A 926 -18.02 26.34 16.51
CA SER A 926 -18.81 27.38 17.21
C SER A 926 -19.99 26.84 18.04
N ILE A 927 -20.71 25.83 17.56
CA ILE A 927 -21.98 25.42 18.18
C ILE A 927 -21.77 24.79 19.56
N GLU A 928 -20.74 23.96 19.72
CA GLU A 928 -20.54 23.22 20.97
C GLU A 928 -20.16 24.12 22.14
N ILE A 929 -19.25 25.08 21.91
CA ILE A 929 -18.82 26.02 22.94
C ILE A 929 -19.98 26.89 23.42
N ILE A 930 -20.86 27.34 22.51
CA ILE A 930 -22.05 28.12 22.87
C ILE A 930 -23.00 27.26 23.72
N LEU A 931 -23.25 26.01 23.31
CA LEU A 931 -24.14 25.11 24.03
C LEU A 931 -23.63 24.81 25.45
N LYS A 932 -22.34 24.46 25.59
CA LYS A 932 -21.71 24.17 26.89
C LYS A 932 -21.68 25.40 27.80
N SER A 933 -21.30 26.56 27.26
CA SER A 933 -21.21 27.81 28.03
C SER A 933 -22.57 28.27 28.54
N CYS A 934 -23.63 28.15 27.72
CA CYS A 934 -24.97 28.53 28.16
C CYS A 934 -25.54 27.56 29.21
N LEU A 935 -25.19 26.26 29.15
CA LEU A 935 -25.61 25.26 30.13
C LEU A 935 -24.96 25.56 31.48
N ALA A 936 -23.64 25.73 31.49
CA ALA A 936 -22.88 26.11 32.67
C ALA A 936 -23.38 27.44 33.26
N SER A 937 -23.60 28.45 32.42
CA SER A 937 -24.11 29.75 32.86
C SER A 937 -25.47 29.63 33.56
N THR A 938 -26.35 28.78 33.05
CA THR A 938 -27.67 28.54 33.64
C THR A 938 -27.55 27.87 35.02
N GLU A 939 -26.66 26.89 35.18
CA GLU A 939 -26.39 26.22 36.46
C GLU A 939 -25.80 27.18 37.51
N TRP A 940 -24.83 28.01 37.11
CA TRP A 940 -24.23 29.02 37.98
C TRP A 940 -25.19 30.15 38.37
N LEU A 941 -26.04 30.61 37.44
CA LEU A 941 -27.09 31.59 37.74
C LEU A 941 -28.10 31.03 38.75
N ASN A 942 -28.47 29.76 38.64
CA ASN A 942 -29.30 29.08 39.63
C ASN A 942 -28.63 28.99 41.01
N ALA A 943 -27.32 28.68 41.05
CA ALA A 943 -26.55 28.69 42.30
C ALA A 943 -26.48 30.10 42.91
N CYS A 944 -26.33 31.15 42.11
CA CYS A 944 -26.37 32.55 42.57
C CYS A 944 -27.71 32.92 43.20
N VAL A 945 -28.83 32.42 42.64
CA VAL A 945 -30.17 32.59 43.24
C VAL A 945 -30.23 31.94 44.62
N SER A 946 -29.66 30.75 44.79
CA SER A 946 -29.60 30.05 46.07
C SER A 946 -28.73 30.78 47.11
N ILE A 947 -27.57 31.30 46.70
CA ILE A 947 -26.68 32.10 47.56
C ILE A 947 -27.39 33.38 48.02
N GLU A 948 -28.02 34.12 47.09
CA GLU A 948 -28.70 35.36 47.44
C GLU A 948 -29.92 35.12 48.34
N ARG A 949 -30.62 34.00 48.17
CA ARG A 949 -31.68 33.55 49.11
C ARG A 949 -31.16 33.24 50.51
N ILE A 950 -29.93 32.76 50.67
CA ILE A 950 -29.32 32.59 51.99
C ILE A 950 -29.03 33.96 52.61
N PHE A 951 -28.42 34.88 51.85
CA PHE A 951 -28.09 36.23 52.34
C PHE A 951 -29.33 37.02 52.78
N THR A 952 -30.45 36.88 52.08
CA THR A 952 -31.72 37.53 52.47
C THR A 952 -32.26 36.96 53.78
N VAL A 953 -32.09 35.66 54.05
CA VAL A 953 -32.50 35.01 55.31
C VAL A 953 -31.57 35.37 56.47
N ILE A 954 -30.26 35.49 56.24
CA ILE A 954 -29.28 35.86 57.29
C ILE A 954 -29.44 37.32 57.72
N ASN A 955 -29.50 38.26 56.78
CA ASN A 955 -29.51 39.69 57.09
C ASN A 955 -30.91 40.22 57.46
N GLY A 956 -31.98 39.53 57.08
CA GLY A 956 -33.35 39.87 57.47
C GLY A 956 -33.70 41.34 57.19
N ILE A 957 -33.84 42.14 58.26
CA ILE A 957 -34.23 43.56 58.17
C ILE A 957 -33.07 44.46 57.67
N SER A 958 -31.81 44.07 57.86
CA SER A 958 -30.64 44.85 57.41
C SER A 958 -30.27 44.62 55.94
N PHE A 959 -31.09 43.89 55.17
CA PHE A 959 -30.79 43.57 53.79
C PHE A 959 -30.92 44.78 52.84
N ASN A 960 -29.80 45.22 52.26
CA ASN A 960 -29.76 46.35 51.34
C ASN A 960 -30.13 45.94 49.90
N LYS A 961 -31.37 46.25 49.50
CA LYS A 961 -31.89 45.99 48.14
C LYS A 961 -31.18 46.77 47.03
N LYS A 962 -30.57 47.93 47.30
CA LYS A 962 -29.88 48.74 46.27
C LYS A 962 -28.53 48.11 45.89
N GLU A 963 -27.77 47.68 46.89
CA GLU A 963 -26.48 46.99 46.66
C GLU A 963 -26.67 45.62 46.02
N SER A 964 -27.66 44.84 46.47
CA SER A 964 -28.03 43.56 45.86
C SER A 964 -28.27 43.67 44.34
N ARG A 965 -28.96 44.73 43.87
CA ARG A 965 -29.18 44.96 42.42
C ARG A 965 -27.91 45.29 41.64
N ILE A 966 -26.99 46.07 42.22
CA ILE A 966 -25.73 46.43 41.56
C ILE A 966 -24.83 45.20 41.47
N MET A 967 -24.73 44.44 42.57
CA MET A 967 -23.95 43.20 42.61
C MET A 967 -24.50 42.16 41.64
N ALA A 968 -25.81 41.96 41.58
CA ALA A 968 -26.41 41.00 40.65
C ALA A 968 -26.05 41.27 39.19
N LYS A 969 -26.07 42.53 38.74
CA LYS A 969 -25.67 42.89 37.37
C LYS A 969 -24.20 42.60 37.08
N ARG A 970 -23.30 42.86 38.05
CA ARG A 970 -21.86 42.55 37.92
C ARG A 970 -21.60 41.06 37.91
N VAL A 971 -22.21 40.30 38.82
CA VAL A 971 -22.06 38.85 38.92
C VAL A 971 -22.59 38.14 37.67
N ILE A 972 -23.73 38.57 37.10
CA ILE A 972 -24.24 37.99 35.83
C ILE A 972 -23.19 38.11 34.72
N PHE A 973 -22.59 39.30 34.56
CA PHE A 973 -21.56 39.51 33.54
C PHE A 973 -20.33 38.63 33.78
N VAL A 974 -19.84 38.57 35.03
CA VAL A 974 -18.69 37.75 35.41
C VAL A 974 -18.97 36.26 35.17
N VAL A 975 -20.13 35.76 35.57
CA VAL A 975 -20.50 34.34 35.37
C VAL A 975 -20.47 33.96 33.90
N ILE A 976 -21.06 34.78 33.02
CA ILE A 976 -21.09 34.50 31.57
C ILE A 976 -19.68 34.55 30.96
N VAL A 977 -18.84 35.51 31.35
CA VAL A 977 -17.47 35.63 30.82
C VAL A 977 -16.59 34.46 31.30
N VAL A 978 -16.67 34.11 32.58
CA VAL A 978 -15.87 33.02 33.16
C VAL A 978 -16.25 31.67 32.52
N THR A 979 -17.54 31.39 32.32
CA THR A 979 -17.97 30.13 31.68
C THR A 979 -17.54 30.02 30.22
N ILE A 980 -17.45 31.13 29.49
CA ILE A 980 -16.93 31.12 28.11
C ILE A 980 -15.42 30.87 28.09
N ILE A 981 -14.66 31.55 28.96
CA ILE A 981 -13.20 31.41 29.04
C ILE A 981 -12.80 29.98 29.41
N THR A 982 -13.48 29.35 30.36
CA THR A 982 -13.17 27.99 30.79
C THR A 982 -13.40 26.93 29.70
N HIS A 983 -14.20 27.22 28.67
CA HIS A 983 -14.49 26.33 27.55
C HIS A 983 -13.75 26.67 26.24
N ILE A 984 -12.86 27.67 26.22
CA ILE A 984 -12.19 28.15 25.00
C ILE A 984 -11.21 27.13 24.37
N HIS A 985 -10.75 26.14 25.14
CA HIS A 985 -9.83 25.09 24.64
C HIS A 985 -10.49 24.12 23.66
N ASP A 986 -11.81 23.94 23.73
CA ASP A 986 -12.59 23.02 22.88
C ASP A 986 -12.55 23.42 21.39
N PRO A 987 -12.91 24.67 20.97
CA PRO A 987 -12.89 25.07 19.55
C PRO A 987 -11.51 25.04 18.90
N LEU A 988 -10.44 25.28 19.66
CA LEU A 988 -9.06 25.27 19.16
C LEU A 988 -8.58 23.86 18.78
N ARG A 989 -9.19 22.82 19.36
CA ARG A 989 -8.81 21.42 19.15
C ARG A 989 -9.85 20.62 18.37
N ARG A 990 -10.93 21.27 17.91
CA ARG A 990 -11.93 20.66 17.03
C ARG A 990 -11.51 20.71 15.56
N ARG A 991 -11.56 19.56 14.91
CA ARG A 991 -11.30 19.40 13.47
C ARG A 991 -12.35 18.52 12.80
N LEU A 992 -12.50 18.70 11.49
CA LEU A 992 -13.28 17.79 10.65
C LEU A 992 -12.41 16.59 10.28
N ILE A 993 -12.94 15.39 10.43
CA ILE A 993 -12.29 14.13 10.06
C ILE A 993 -13.20 13.40 9.08
N ASP A 994 -12.67 13.06 7.90
CA ASP A 994 -13.35 12.23 6.91
C ASP A 994 -13.02 10.77 7.23
N ASP A 995 -14.05 9.96 7.48
CA ASP A 995 -13.94 8.54 7.82
C ASP A 995 -14.54 7.70 6.67
N LEU A 996 -13.71 6.89 6.04
CA LEU A 996 -14.10 5.93 5.00
C LEU A 996 -14.39 4.59 5.69
N ASP A 997 -15.63 4.38 6.12
CA ASP A 997 -16.05 3.13 6.77
C ASP A 997 -16.63 2.18 5.71
N GLY A 998 -15.75 1.41 5.07
CA GLY A 998 -16.10 0.58 3.91
C GLY A 998 -16.48 1.44 2.71
N ASP A 999 -17.69 1.24 2.17
CA ASP A 999 -18.19 1.97 0.98
C ASP A 999 -18.84 3.34 1.34
N GLN A 1000 -18.80 3.76 2.62
CA GLN A 1000 -19.48 4.96 3.10
C GLN A 1000 -18.50 6.02 3.58
N GLN A 1001 -18.54 7.21 2.97
CA GLN A 1001 -17.80 8.38 3.41
C GLN A 1001 -18.62 9.19 4.42
N ARG A 1002 -18.07 9.38 5.62
CA ARG A 1002 -18.72 10.15 6.69
C ARG A 1002 -17.81 11.28 7.17
N VAL A 1003 -18.39 12.43 7.45
CA VAL A 1003 -17.67 13.60 8.00
C VAL A 1003 -17.99 13.75 9.48
N TRP A 1004 -16.97 13.74 10.33
CA TRP A 1004 -17.12 13.87 11.78
C TRP A 1004 -16.54 15.19 12.28
N CYS A 1005 -17.20 15.79 13.28
CA CYS A 1005 -16.71 16.95 14.00
C CYS A 1005 -16.26 16.55 15.41
N LEU A 1006 -14.96 16.46 15.66
CA LEU A 1006 -14.44 15.95 16.92
C LEU A 1006 -13.28 16.78 17.46
N SER A 1007 -13.19 16.81 18.79
CA SER A 1007 -12.08 17.42 19.53
C SER A 1007 -10.96 16.41 19.74
N GLN A 1008 -9.74 16.75 19.30
CA GLN A 1008 -8.55 15.96 19.58
C GLN A 1008 -7.71 16.62 20.66
N TYR A 1009 -7.79 16.06 21.87
CA TYR A 1009 -7.03 16.52 23.02
C TYR A 1009 -5.73 15.73 23.17
N SER A 1010 -4.66 16.42 23.59
CA SER A 1010 -3.52 15.74 24.21
C SER A 1010 -3.95 15.15 25.55
N SER A 1011 -3.24 14.14 26.06
CA SER A 1011 -3.54 13.50 27.36
C SER A 1011 -3.67 14.52 28.52
N THR A 1012 -2.91 15.61 28.47
CA THR A 1012 -2.97 16.73 29.43
C THR A 1012 -4.24 17.55 29.30
N LEU A 1013 -4.64 17.91 28.07
CA LEU A 1013 -5.88 18.66 27.84
C LEU A 1013 -7.12 17.84 28.15
N THR A 1014 -7.10 16.51 27.95
CA THR A 1014 -8.22 15.64 28.31
C THR A 1014 -8.49 15.74 29.81
N LYS A 1015 -7.45 15.63 30.65
CA LYS A 1015 -7.58 15.79 32.11
C LYS A 1015 -8.17 17.14 32.51
N TYR A 1016 -7.72 18.22 31.85
CA TYR A 1016 -8.25 19.57 32.07
C TYR A 1016 -9.73 19.68 31.67
N ASN A 1017 -10.11 19.16 30.50
CA ASN A 1017 -11.49 19.17 30.02
C ASN A 1017 -12.43 18.40 30.97
N THR A 1018 -12.00 17.22 31.44
CA THR A 1018 -12.74 16.44 32.43
C THR A 1018 -12.89 17.21 33.74
N PHE A 1019 -11.81 17.83 34.23
CA PHE A 1019 -11.83 18.63 35.46
C PHE A 1019 -12.80 19.83 35.36
N ILE A 1020 -12.70 20.64 34.31
CA ILE A 1020 -13.56 21.80 34.09
C ILE A 1020 -15.03 21.38 33.98
N THR A 1021 -15.30 20.28 33.29
CA THR A 1021 -16.64 19.73 33.14
C THR A 1021 -17.23 19.30 34.49
N ILE A 1022 -16.45 18.59 35.31
CA ILE A 1022 -16.86 18.22 36.68
C ILE A 1022 -17.04 19.46 37.55
N PHE A 1023 -16.15 20.45 37.45
CA PHE A 1023 -16.18 21.69 38.21
C PHE A 1023 -17.48 22.48 37.98
N HIS A 1024 -17.84 22.72 36.72
CA HIS A 1024 -19.03 23.52 36.39
C HIS A 1024 -20.34 22.82 36.75
N PHE A 1025 -20.35 21.49 36.88
CA PHE A 1025 -21.55 20.74 37.26
C PHE A 1025 -21.63 20.51 38.78
N LEU A 1026 -20.57 19.98 39.40
CA LEU A 1026 -20.57 19.55 40.80
C LEU A 1026 -20.67 20.71 41.77
N ILE A 1027 -20.02 21.86 41.48
CA ILE A 1027 -20.01 22.99 42.40
C ILE A 1027 -21.37 23.68 42.49
N PRO A 1028 -22.02 24.08 41.38
CA PRO A 1028 -23.39 24.58 41.45
C PRO A 1028 -24.37 23.60 42.08
N PHE A 1029 -24.20 22.30 41.80
CA PHE A 1029 -25.01 21.25 42.43
C PHE A 1029 -24.81 21.21 43.95
N ALA A 1030 -23.57 21.22 44.44
CA ALA A 1030 -23.23 21.25 45.86
C ALA A 1030 -23.72 22.53 46.56
N ILE A 1031 -23.63 23.69 45.90
CA ILE A 1031 -24.17 24.96 46.42
C ILE A 1031 -25.68 24.86 46.58
N ASN A 1032 -26.40 24.36 45.57
CA ASN A 1032 -27.85 24.19 45.66
C ASN A 1032 -28.25 23.20 46.77
N MET A 1033 -27.53 22.07 46.89
CA MET A 1033 -27.73 21.09 47.94
C MET A 1033 -27.52 21.68 49.34
N THR A 1034 -26.36 22.28 49.59
CA THR A 1034 -26.01 22.89 50.89
C THR A 1034 -26.93 24.06 51.23
N SER A 1035 -27.35 24.86 50.23
CA SER A 1035 -28.28 25.96 50.45
C SER A 1035 -29.63 25.50 50.99
N ALA A 1036 -30.15 24.37 50.51
CA ALA A 1036 -31.39 23.80 51.00
C ALA A 1036 -31.29 23.45 52.50
N PHE A 1037 -30.19 22.79 52.89
CA PHE A 1037 -29.92 22.45 54.29
C PHE A 1037 -29.73 23.68 55.18
N ILE A 1038 -28.93 24.66 54.74
CA ILE A 1038 -28.64 25.88 55.50
C ILE A 1038 -29.92 26.70 55.71
N ILE A 1039 -30.77 26.85 54.68
CA ILE A 1039 -32.04 27.59 54.82
C ILE A 1039 -32.96 26.90 55.83
N ILE A 1040 -33.06 25.56 55.81
CA ILE A 1040 -33.84 24.78 56.79
C ILE A 1040 -33.31 25.01 58.21
N ILE A 1041 -31.99 24.96 58.41
CA ILE A 1041 -31.36 25.15 59.73
C ILE A 1041 -31.51 26.59 60.23
N LEU A 1042 -31.30 27.60 59.39
CA LEU A 1042 -31.42 29.02 59.76
C LEU A 1042 -32.86 29.43 60.07
N THR A 1043 -33.84 28.89 59.34
CA THR A 1043 -35.26 29.09 59.67
C THR A 1043 -35.68 28.36 60.95
N ALA A 1044 -35.06 27.23 61.29
CA ALA A 1044 -35.26 26.57 62.57
C ALA A 1044 -34.61 27.34 63.75
N ARG A 1045 -33.38 27.85 63.59
CA ARG A 1045 -32.62 28.55 64.64
C ARG A 1045 -33.14 29.96 64.94
N SER A 1046 -33.52 30.76 63.93
CA SER A 1046 -34.01 32.14 64.13
C SER A 1046 -35.25 32.26 65.02
N ARG A 1047 -35.95 31.15 65.28
CA ARG A 1047 -37.11 31.11 66.19
C ARG A 1047 -36.80 30.74 67.65
N THR A 1048 -35.64 30.18 67.97
CA THR A 1048 -35.27 29.92 69.38
C THR A 1048 -35.12 31.21 70.20
N LYS A 1049 -34.92 32.36 69.54
CA LYS A 1049 -34.75 33.67 70.19
C LYS A 1049 -36.04 34.48 70.43
N ILE A 1050 -37.21 34.10 69.89
CA ILE A 1050 -38.34 35.08 69.80
C ILE A 1050 -39.67 34.67 70.48
N LYS A 1051 -40.04 33.41 70.76
CA LYS A 1051 -41.28 33.10 71.52
C LYS A 1051 -41.24 31.77 72.30
N THR A 1052 -41.63 31.78 73.58
CA THR A 1052 -41.51 30.68 74.56
C THR A 1052 -42.76 29.85 74.85
N LYS A 1053 -43.89 29.95 74.13
CA LYS A 1053 -45.06 29.05 74.37
C LYS A 1053 -45.83 28.74 73.08
N GLU A 1054 -45.52 27.60 72.43
CA GLU A 1054 -46.41 26.77 71.58
C GLU A 1054 -45.66 25.56 70.98
N THR A 1055 -46.36 24.45 70.68
CA THR A 1055 -45.76 23.17 70.22
C THR A 1055 -45.02 23.28 68.89
N PHE A 1056 -43.74 22.88 68.92
CA PHE A 1056 -42.78 22.90 67.81
C PHE A 1056 -43.34 22.36 66.48
N MET A 1057 -44.04 21.21 66.50
CA MET A 1057 -44.53 20.55 65.28
C MET A 1057 -45.69 21.26 64.58
N LYS A 1058 -46.61 21.90 65.33
CA LYS A 1058 -47.77 22.60 64.75
C LYS A 1058 -47.33 23.90 64.08
N ASN A 1059 -46.35 24.59 64.68
CA ASN A 1059 -45.75 25.82 64.16
C ASN A 1059 -44.71 25.59 63.04
N PHE A 1060 -44.02 24.43 63.03
CA PHE A 1060 -43.14 23.99 61.95
C PHE A 1060 -43.92 23.75 60.65
N ARG A 1061 -45.05 23.02 60.72
CA ARG A 1061 -45.95 22.82 59.56
C ARG A 1061 -46.52 24.14 59.03
N LEU A 1062 -46.90 25.07 59.90
CA LEU A 1062 -47.46 26.39 59.53
C LEU A 1062 -46.44 27.29 58.81
N LYS A 1063 -45.16 27.31 59.25
CA LYS A 1063 -44.12 28.13 58.61
C LYS A 1063 -43.49 27.44 57.38
N ILE A 1064 -43.44 26.11 57.32
CA ILE A 1064 -43.16 25.38 56.06
C ILE A 1064 -44.25 25.68 55.04
N LYS A 1065 -45.51 25.83 55.46
CA LYS A 1065 -46.60 26.26 54.58
C LYS A 1065 -46.40 27.70 54.07
N GLN A 1066 -45.84 28.60 54.89
CA GLN A 1066 -45.51 29.99 54.50
C GLN A 1066 -44.22 30.12 53.65
N ASN A 1067 -43.20 29.30 53.90
CA ASN A 1067 -41.89 29.35 53.21
C ASN A 1067 -41.68 28.21 52.21
N LYS A 1068 -42.76 27.50 51.83
CA LYS A 1068 -42.78 26.36 50.91
C LYS A 1068 -42.00 26.63 49.62
N HIS A 1069 -42.08 27.86 49.13
CA HIS A 1069 -41.48 28.34 47.90
C HIS A 1069 -39.94 28.43 47.91
N ILE A 1070 -39.32 28.53 49.10
CA ILE A 1070 -37.86 28.68 49.23
C ILE A 1070 -37.17 27.31 49.18
N ILE A 1071 -37.85 26.24 49.63
CA ILE A 1071 -37.31 24.87 49.73
C ILE A 1071 -37.57 24.04 48.45
N ILE A 1072 -38.72 24.23 47.78
CA ILE A 1072 -39.09 23.44 46.58
C ILE A 1072 -38.07 23.57 45.46
N ALA A 1073 -37.58 24.79 45.19
CA ALA A 1073 -36.73 25.02 44.03
C ALA A 1073 -35.37 24.28 44.11
N PRO A 1074 -34.60 24.37 45.21
CA PRO A 1074 -33.39 23.55 45.39
C PRO A 1074 -33.64 22.04 45.39
N SER A 1075 -34.73 21.55 46.00
CA SER A 1075 -35.02 20.11 46.05
C SER A 1075 -35.40 19.52 44.68
N VAL A 1076 -36.16 20.27 43.86
CA VAL A 1076 -36.51 19.83 42.50
C VAL A 1076 -35.27 19.86 41.59
N LEU A 1077 -34.41 20.87 41.71
CA LEU A 1077 -33.14 20.93 40.97
C LEU A 1077 -32.20 19.78 41.35
N LEU A 1078 -32.17 19.38 42.63
CA LEU A 1078 -31.41 18.22 43.10
C LEU A 1078 -31.94 16.92 42.48
N LEU A 1079 -33.27 16.73 42.47
CA LEU A 1079 -33.89 15.52 41.90
C LEU A 1079 -33.68 15.41 40.38
N LEU A 1080 -33.73 16.52 39.66
CA LEU A 1080 -33.49 16.56 38.21
C LEU A 1080 -32.00 16.47 37.83
N GLY A 1081 -31.08 16.79 38.75
CA GLY A 1081 -29.63 16.67 38.55
C GLY A 1081 -29.08 15.25 38.79
N LEU A 1082 -29.78 14.42 39.57
CA LEU A 1082 -29.36 13.05 39.92
C LEU A 1082 -29.18 12.11 38.71
N PRO A 1083 -30.07 12.09 37.68
CA PRO A 1083 -29.89 11.23 36.51
C PRO A 1083 -28.59 11.50 35.74
N ARG A 1084 -28.12 12.76 35.73
CA ARG A 1084 -26.86 13.14 35.07
C ARG A 1084 -25.65 12.67 35.86
N LEU A 1085 -25.70 12.70 37.19
CA LEU A 1085 -24.69 12.10 38.07
C LEU A 1085 -24.61 10.59 37.89
N THR A 1086 -25.76 9.89 37.92
CA THR A 1086 -25.76 8.43 37.84
C THR A 1086 -25.20 7.93 36.51
N ILE A 1087 -25.68 8.44 35.37
CA ILE A 1087 -25.18 8.01 34.04
C ILE A 1087 -23.68 8.30 33.89
N SER A 1088 -23.21 9.45 34.39
CA SER A 1088 -21.81 9.84 34.26
C SER A 1088 -20.85 9.05 35.14
N PHE A 1089 -21.28 8.54 36.30
CA PHE A 1089 -20.43 7.77 37.22
C PHE A 1089 -20.59 6.25 37.10
N THR A 1090 -21.75 5.73 36.65
CA THR A 1090 -21.98 4.27 36.57
C THR A 1090 -21.62 3.64 35.23
N SER A 1091 -21.64 4.40 34.12
CA SER A 1091 -21.51 3.82 32.77
C SER A 1091 -20.10 3.87 32.17
N GLY A 1092 -19.24 4.76 32.64
CA GLY A 1092 -17.84 4.90 32.20
C GLY A 1092 -17.68 5.43 30.76
N CYS A 1093 -18.28 4.75 29.78
CA CYS A 1093 -18.34 5.10 28.36
C CYS A 1093 -19.28 4.16 27.59
N MET A 1094 -19.78 4.62 26.45
CA MET A 1094 -20.59 3.76 25.55
C MET A 1094 -19.69 2.65 24.99
N ARG A 1095 -20.02 1.37 25.25
CA ARG A 1095 -19.26 0.20 24.75
C ARG A 1095 -19.62 -0.14 23.30
N SER A 1096 -20.91 -0.09 22.96
CA SER A 1096 -21.39 -0.32 21.59
C SER A 1096 -22.38 0.79 21.16
N PRO A 1097 -22.34 1.26 19.89
CA PRO A 1097 -23.33 2.21 19.37
C PRO A 1097 -24.77 1.65 19.38
N ARG A 1098 -24.93 0.33 19.55
CA ARG A 1098 -26.25 -0.33 19.70
C ARG A 1098 -26.92 -0.03 21.04
N GLN A 1099 -26.15 0.30 22.08
CA GLN A 1099 -26.65 0.63 23.42
C GLN A 1099 -26.91 2.14 23.60
N SER A 1100 -27.24 2.86 22.52
CA SER A 1100 -27.35 4.33 22.51
C SER A 1100 -28.54 4.89 23.30
N TRP A 1101 -29.60 4.11 23.54
CA TRP A 1101 -30.84 4.59 24.18
C TRP A 1101 -30.62 5.21 25.56
N LEU A 1102 -29.81 4.58 26.41
CA LEU A 1102 -29.54 5.09 27.76
C LEU A 1102 -28.83 6.45 27.71
N TYR A 1103 -27.84 6.58 26.81
CA TYR A 1103 -27.09 7.82 26.61
C TYR A 1103 -27.93 8.91 25.95
N LEU A 1104 -28.81 8.55 25.01
CA LEU A 1104 -29.74 9.47 24.36
C LEU A 1104 -30.75 10.05 25.36
N ILE A 1105 -31.35 9.20 26.20
CA ILE A 1105 -32.27 9.63 27.26
C ILE A 1105 -31.53 10.52 28.27
N GLY A 1106 -30.32 10.13 28.69
CA GLY A 1106 -29.48 10.95 29.58
C GLY A 1106 -29.15 12.32 28.99
N TYR A 1107 -28.82 12.38 27.70
CA TYR A 1107 -28.53 13.63 26.99
C TYR A 1107 -29.74 14.57 27.02
N PHE A 1108 -30.94 14.11 26.62
CA PHE A 1108 -32.14 14.95 26.66
C PHE A 1108 -32.57 15.32 28.09
N ALA A 1109 -32.43 14.41 29.05
CA ALA A 1109 -32.73 14.67 30.45
C ALA A 1109 -31.89 15.83 31.02
N SER A 1110 -30.65 16.00 30.54
CA SER A 1110 -29.76 17.08 31.00
C SER A 1110 -30.28 18.50 30.73
N PHE A 1111 -31.16 18.67 29.74
CA PHE A 1111 -31.73 19.98 29.39
C PHE A 1111 -33.05 20.29 30.13
N ILE A 1112 -33.71 19.29 30.73
CA ILE A 1112 -34.99 19.44 31.45
C ILE A 1112 -34.95 20.50 32.56
N PRO A 1113 -33.90 20.60 33.43
CA PRO A 1113 -33.85 21.61 34.48
C PRO A 1113 -34.01 23.05 33.95
N SER A 1114 -33.42 23.32 32.77
CA SER A 1114 -33.50 24.63 32.15
C SER A 1114 -34.90 24.96 31.61
N ALA A 1115 -35.70 23.95 31.27
CA ALA A 1115 -37.07 24.09 30.75
C ALA A 1115 -38.08 24.46 31.84
N LEU A 1116 -37.78 24.09 33.08
CA LEU A 1116 -38.72 24.15 34.20
C LEU A 1116 -38.58 25.42 35.05
N THR A 1117 -37.89 26.45 34.60
CA THR A 1117 -37.68 27.71 35.35
C THR A 1117 -39.00 28.33 35.85
N LEU A 1118 -40.05 28.32 35.03
CA LEU A 1118 -41.38 28.81 35.39
C LEU A 1118 -42.01 27.96 36.51
N ILE A 1119 -41.89 26.63 36.43
CA ILE A 1119 -42.47 25.71 37.40
C ILE A 1119 -41.69 25.74 38.72
N ILE A 1120 -40.36 25.86 38.65
CA ILE A 1120 -39.44 25.85 39.78
C ILE A 1120 -39.49 27.16 40.56
N PHE A 1121 -39.51 28.31 39.87
CA PHE A 1121 -39.31 29.62 40.51
C PHE A 1121 -40.55 30.52 40.55
N ILE A 1122 -41.45 30.45 39.56
CA ILE A 1122 -42.60 31.36 39.45
C ILE A 1122 -43.82 30.80 40.16
N LEU A 1123 -44.25 29.57 39.83
CA LEU A 1123 -45.45 28.96 40.40
C LEU A 1123 -45.44 28.84 41.94
N PRO A 1124 -44.32 28.49 42.60
CA PRO A 1124 -44.29 28.35 44.05
C PRO A 1124 -44.31 29.69 44.80
N SER A 1125 -43.84 30.78 44.18
CA SER A 1125 -43.65 32.07 44.83
C SER A 1125 -44.90 32.95 44.74
N GLU A 1126 -45.45 33.41 45.88
CA GLU A 1126 -46.63 34.28 45.87
C GLU A 1126 -46.38 35.63 45.17
N THR A 1127 -45.16 36.17 45.26
CA THR A 1127 -44.81 37.46 44.64
C THR A 1127 -44.74 37.33 43.12
N TYR A 1128 -44.08 36.28 42.63
CA TYR A 1128 -43.92 36.08 41.19
C TYR A 1128 -45.20 35.55 40.54
N LYS A 1129 -45.97 34.71 41.24
CA LYS A 1129 -47.28 34.22 40.78
C LYS A 1129 -48.30 35.35 40.60
N LYS A 1130 -48.38 36.31 41.54
CA LYS A 1130 -49.27 37.48 41.41
C LYS A 1130 -48.94 38.33 40.18
N GLU A 1131 -47.66 38.53 39.89
CA GLU A 1131 -47.23 39.27 38.70
C GLU A 1131 -47.44 38.46 37.40
N PHE A 1132 -47.26 37.13 37.43
CA PHE A 1132 -47.64 36.23 36.33
C PHE A 1132 -49.14 36.26 36.04
N ASP A 1133 -49.99 36.24 37.08
CA ASP A 1133 -51.44 36.30 36.94
C ASP A 1133 -51.91 37.62 36.31
N LYS A 1134 -51.25 38.75 36.63
CA LYS A 1134 -51.51 40.03 35.96
C LYS A 1134 -51.19 39.99 34.47
N ILE A 1135 -50.05 39.39 34.09
CA ILE A 1135 -49.69 39.22 32.68
C ILE A 1135 -50.68 38.31 31.99
N ARG A 1136 -51.03 37.17 32.60
CA ARG A 1136 -52.03 36.22 32.08
C ARG A 1136 -53.37 36.90 31.85
N GLN A 1137 -53.86 37.67 32.82
CA GLN A 1137 -55.12 38.42 32.70
C GLN A 1137 -55.04 39.52 31.63
N ALA A 1138 -53.92 40.24 31.51
CA ALA A 1138 -53.72 41.25 30.48
C ALA A 1138 -53.66 40.64 29.06
N TRP A 1139 -53.07 39.45 28.93
CA TRP A 1139 -53.02 38.68 27.69
C TRP A 1139 -54.42 38.17 27.32
N PHE A 1140 -55.17 37.63 28.30
CA PHE A 1140 -56.55 37.18 28.12
C PHE A 1140 -57.48 38.33 27.70
N ARG A 1141 -57.34 39.52 28.32
CA ARG A 1141 -58.11 40.72 27.95
C ARG A 1141 -57.79 41.23 26.54
N ARG A 1142 -56.52 41.16 26.09
CA ARG A 1142 -56.11 41.51 24.71
C ARG A 1142 -56.56 40.50 23.66
N PHE A 1143 -56.72 39.24 24.05
CA PHE A 1143 -57.22 38.19 23.17
C PHE A 1143 -58.75 38.30 23.00
N CYS A 1144 -59.49 38.53 24.09
CA CYS A 1144 -60.93 38.78 24.06
C CYS A 1144 -61.34 40.16 23.47
N SER A 1145 -60.41 41.11 23.31
CA SER A 1145 -60.69 42.38 22.63
C SER A 1145 -60.39 42.34 21.12
N ARG A 1146 -59.99 41.18 20.59
CA ARG A 1146 -59.63 40.96 19.18
C ARG A 1146 -60.47 39.87 18.49
N SER A 1147 -61.31 39.15 19.25
CA SER A 1147 -62.52 38.45 18.75
C SER A 1147 -63.70 39.40 18.86
#